data_AF-A0A3M2D019-F1
#
_entry.id   AF-A0A3M2D019-F1
#
_cell.length_a   1.000
_cell.length_b   1.000
_cell.length_c   1.000
_cell.angle_alpha   90.00
_cell.angle_beta   90.00
_cell.angle_gamma   90.00
#
_symmetry.space_group_name_H-M   'P 1'
#
loop_
_entity.id
_entity.type
_entity.pdbx_description
1 polymer ?
#
loop_
_entity_poly.entity_id
_entity_poly.type
_entity_poly.pdbx_seq_one_letter_code
_entity_poly.pdbx_strand_id
1 'polypeptide(L)'
;MVITKLHAVALEKLLQAEDEARTPIQPAEVGEEVARELEAMGLVRFETPVCLALTYKGRELTQVLRELVALGPTPYAQSEDEAKDDVYIVQGHGLPPISDWDDAFRFLGSEVIAMLDAARRAHQAAEHSEEPLLERGLAARVRHRKKHKDYVALTEQGLRILEIYETTHPRLEINHTLADAIRALPMGPTPASNFPATQHDRYLLEGMRLISYSVPHGGICSFTALGQAVKQALETGGFGEGDVLTEDILAALANYTRDPKADHPSLSMLQALGYVGADGDLLPAGEWALEAYRLLREGPRSDVWTIAVHAEDIAVLRAIDAIWQKATSNREEAPTFEKLRTEMIDRKVRQYKALLEKYGRKLNEMPHKYQQIASKFQEAKNYAQWFDDNFDLRAVLHSLESFQLIESIEDRKGREVFRLTEHGQRVLADGAEQVSSTSVKSITMTRKTFSSPNRTWYNEAVEEGLIGTAAPTKRGYLYANLAETIHRLPFLTRFEQRVFDAIPEYGMTVSQVFRELEKEIEPEWIKWALEKLEARHLIEVLPDGNIVETEAGKLLDRALSGVPKGMGFPVTPLIVRVLQAVAEVGSLYRKERCVRILPRQFADARRRSGLAGDAFQNALELARAAGYMGQNSINEAGLLILEAVAKMNPSEKLAGHVGFDSES
;
A
#
# COMPACT_ATOMS: atom_id res chain seq x y z
N MET A 1 6.94 9.37 16.17
CA MET A 1 6.95 9.21 17.65
C MET A 1 7.94 8.13 18.00
N VAL A 2 8.85 8.42 18.91
CA VAL A 2 9.88 7.51 19.41
C VAL A 2 10.01 7.71 20.91
N ILE A 3 9.94 6.63 21.69
CA ILE A 3 10.08 6.69 23.15
C ILE A 3 11.17 5.72 23.56
N THR A 4 12.30 6.27 23.98
CA THR A 4 13.41 5.53 24.60
C THR A 4 13.31 5.64 26.12
N LYS A 5 14.23 4.98 26.84
CA LYS A 5 14.36 5.16 28.29
C LYS A 5 14.51 6.63 28.70
N LEU A 6 15.35 7.41 28.02
CA LEU A 6 15.57 8.83 28.33
C LEU A 6 14.28 9.65 28.21
N HIS A 7 13.52 9.41 27.13
CA HIS A 7 12.21 10.04 26.93
C HIS A 7 11.23 9.67 28.05
N ALA A 8 11.15 8.38 28.40
CA ALA A 8 10.25 7.91 29.45
C ALA A 8 10.59 8.50 30.83
N VAL A 9 11.88 8.61 31.16
CA VAL A 9 12.35 9.27 32.40
C VAL A 9 11.99 10.76 32.40
N ALA A 10 12.19 11.47 31.27
CA ALA A 10 11.85 12.88 31.15
C ALA A 10 10.33 13.12 31.32
N LEU A 11 9.51 12.31 30.65
CA LEU A 11 8.05 12.38 30.77
C LEU A 11 7.56 12.11 32.19
N GLU A 12 8.11 11.08 32.86
CA GLU A 12 7.77 10.76 34.25
C GLU A 12 8.17 11.87 35.21
N LYS A 13 9.36 12.46 35.02
CA LYS A 13 9.83 13.60 35.81
C LYS A 13 8.91 14.82 35.66
N LEU A 14 8.45 15.12 34.45
CA LEU A 14 7.51 16.20 34.19
C LEU A 14 6.15 15.94 34.85
N LEU A 15 5.62 14.73 34.73
CA LEU A 15 4.33 14.37 35.33
C LEU A 15 4.40 14.42 36.86
N GLN A 16 5.49 13.93 37.46
CA GLN A 16 5.70 14.02 38.91
C GLN A 16 5.82 15.48 39.39
N ALA A 17 6.45 16.36 38.61
CA ALA A 17 6.52 17.78 38.95
C ALA A 17 5.14 18.46 38.92
N GLU A 18 4.28 18.09 37.95
CA GLU A 18 2.88 18.53 37.90
C GLU A 18 2.07 18.01 39.10
N ASP A 19 2.16 16.70 39.40
CA ASP A 19 1.42 16.04 40.49
C ASP A 19 1.79 16.64 41.86
N GLU A 20 3.06 16.99 42.05
CA GLU A 20 3.59 17.53 43.31
C GLU A 20 3.59 19.07 43.38
N ALA A 21 3.04 19.76 42.38
CA ALA A 21 3.04 21.22 42.26
C ALA A 21 4.44 21.85 42.48
N ARG A 22 5.48 21.20 41.92
CA ARG A 22 6.88 21.63 42.03
C ARG A 22 7.20 22.77 41.06
N THR A 23 8.42 23.31 41.18
CA THR A 23 8.96 24.31 40.24
C THR A 23 8.97 23.79 38.80
N PRO A 24 8.69 24.66 37.80
CA PRO A 24 8.75 24.28 36.39
C PRO A 24 10.11 23.70 36.00
N ILE A 25 10.11 22.59 35.27
CA ILE A 25 11.32 21.87 34.88
C ILE A 25 11.99 22.61 33.71
N GLN A 26 13.30 22.84 33.84
CA GLN A 26 14.10 23.46 32.77
C GLN A 26 14.53 22.41 31.73
N PRO A 27 14.71 22.79 30.44
CA PRO A 27 15.15 21.84 29.40
C PRO A 27 16.47 21.12 29.74
N ALA A 28 17.43 21.85 30.31
CA ALA A 28 18.72 21.29 30.73
C ALA A 28 18.60 20.17 31.77
N GLU A 29 17.51 20.11 32.53
CA GLU A 29 17.30 19.10 33.57
C GLU A 29 16.87 17.72 33.06
N VAL A 30 16.40 17.66 31.81
CA VAL A 30 16.05 16.40 31.12
C VAL A 30 16.97 16.13 29.92
N GLY A 31 17.86 17.08 29.60
CA GLY A 31 18.68 17.10 28.40
C GLY A 31 18.01 17.90 27.28
N GLU A 32 18.72 18.88 26.71
CA GLU A 32 18.16 19.76 25.66
C GLU A 32 17.75 18.98 24.40
N GLU A 33 18.53 17.97 24.01
CA GLU A 33 18.21 17.09 22.88
C GLU A 33 16.90 16.33 23.12
N VAL A 34 16.74 15.70 24.29
CA VAL A 34 15.51 14.97 24.67
C VAL A 34 14.31 15.91 24.74
N ALA A 35 14.50 17.13 25.26
CA ALA A 35 13.45 18.14 25.31
C ALA A 35 12.94 18.51 23.91
N ARG A 36 13.85 18.73 22.95
CA ARG A 36 13.51 19.02 21.55
C ARG A 36 12.87 17.83 20.84
N GLU A 37 13.35 16.62 21.09
CA GLU A 37 12.73 15.39 20.57
C GLU A 37 11.27 15.27 21.05
N LEU A 38 11.00 15.48 22.34
CA LEU A 38 9.64 15.43 22.91
C LEU A 38 8.73 16.55 22.38
N GLU A 39 9.27 17.75 22.13
CA GLU A 39 8.52 18.85 21.51
C GLU A 39 8.19 18.55 20.05
N ALA A 40 9.16 18.06 19.26
CA ALA A 40 8.95 17.64 17.87
C ALA A 40 7.87 16.55 17.76
N MET A 41 7.75 15.70 18.79
CA MET A 41 6.69 14.69 18.90
C MET A 41 5.34 15.24 19.35
N GLY A 42 5.25 16.51 19.76
CA GLY A 42 4.02 17.12 20.29
C GLY A 42 3.64 16.65 21.70
N LEU A 43 4.57 16.06 22.45
CA LEU A 43 4.33 15.54 23.81
C LEU A 43 4.66 16.56 24.90
N VAL A 44 5.58 17.48 24.60
CA VAL A 44 5.99 18.58 25.49
C VAL A 44 5.91 19.89 24.72
N ARG A 45 5.77 21.01 25.44
CA ARG A 45 5.89 22.36 24.88
C ARG A 45 6.81 23.21 25.75
N PHE A 46 7.48 24.17 25.12
CA PHE A 46 8.21 25.21 25.82
C PHE A 46 7.27 26.35 26.22
N GLU A 47 7.27 26.73 27.50
CA GLU A 47 6.51 27.86 28.04
C GLU A 47 7.43 29.00 28.46
N THR A 48 6.87 30.19 28.68
CA THR A 48 7.61 31.37 29.18
C THR A 48 7.30 31.59 30.67
N PRO A 49 8.30 31.76 31.56
CA PRO A 49 9.75 31.69 31.30
C PRO A 49 10.18 30.29 30.84
N VAL A 50 11.23 30.19 30.01
CA VAL A 50 11.65 28.95 29.32
C VAL A 50 11.60 27.75 30.27
N CYS A 51 10.57 26.93 30.15
CA CYS A 51 10.37 25.71 30.92
C CYS A 51 9.58 24.70 30.10
N LEU A 52 9.61 23.44 30.51
CA LEU A 52 8.89 22.36 29.86
C LEU A 52 7.56 22.09 30.56
N ALA A 53 6.51 21.95 29.76
CA ALA A 53 5.19 21.50 30.21
C ALA A 53 4.70 20.33 29.36
N LEU A 54 4.02 19.36 29.98
CA LEU A 54 3.40 18.26 29.23
C LEU A 54 2.23 18.81 28.42
N THR A 55 2.12 18.36 27.17
CA THR A 55 0.87 18.48 26.45
C THR A 55 -0.15 17.50 27.02
N TYR A 56 -1.42 17.66 26.66
CA TYR A 56 -2.45 16.70 27.04
C TYR A 56 -2.07 15.26 26.63
N LYS A 57 -1.52 15.12 25.42
CA LYS A 57 -1.09 13.82 24.87
C LYS A 57 0.19 13.30 25.52
N GLY A 58 1.11 14.19 25.88
CA GLY A 58 2.25 13.85 26.73
C GLY A 58 1.80 13.21 28.05
N ARG A 59 0.89 13.86 28.77
CA ARG A 59 0.33 13.36 30.03
C ARG A 59 -0.35 12.00 29.87
N GLU A 60 -1.19 11.87 28.85
CA GLU A 60 -1.92 10.62 28.55
C GLU A 60 -0.94 9.45 28.31
N LEU A 61 0.11 9.66 27.53
CA LEU A 61 1.14 8.66 27.26
C LEU A 61 1.90 8.27 28.53
N THR A 62 2.27 9.23 29.38
CA THR A 62 2.95 8.97 30.64
C THR A 62 2.06 8.16 31.60
N GLN A 63 0.76 8.40 31.61
CA GLN A 63 -0.19 7.61 32.40
C GLN A 63 -0.26 6.15 31.90
N VAL A 64 -0.32 5.93 30.58
CA VAL A 64 -0.27 4.57 30.02
C VAL A 64 1.03 3.85 30.40
N LEU A 65 2.17 4.56 30.38
CA LEU A 65 3.45 4.01 30.84
C LEU A 65 3.40 3.61 32.32
N ARG A 66 2.84 4.45 33.20
CA ARG A 66 2.66 4.13 34.63
C ARG A 66 1.77 2.91 34.84
N GLU A 67 0.69 2.78 34.08
CA GLU A 67 -0.19 1.60 34.11
C GLU A 67 0.57 0.33 33.71
N LEU A 68 1.33 0.36 32.62
CA LEU A 68 2.14 -0.77 32.17
C LEU A 68 3.20 -1.17 33.21
N VAL A 69 3.87 -0.19 33.82
CA VAL A 69 4.84 -0.45 34.90
C VAL A 69 4.15 -1.01 36.14
N ALA A 70 2.95 -0.54 36.48
CA ALA A 70 2.18 -1.04 37.62
C ALA A 70 1.70 -2.49 37.44
N LEU A 71 1.39 -2.90 36.20
CA LEU A 71 1.10 -4.30 35.87
C LEU A 71 2.34 -5.20 36.09
N GLY A 72 3.54 -4.65 35.90
CA GLY A 72 4.81 -5.33 36.13
C GLY A 72 5.11 -6.42 35.10
N PRO A 73 6.37 -6.91 35.02
CA PRO A 73 6.78 -7.87 33.99
C PRO A 73 6.30 -9.31 34.24
N THR A 74 5.58 -9.55 35.34
CA THR A 74 5.11 -10.89 35.69
C THR A 74 3.86 -11.23 34.88
N PRO A 75 3.76 -12.43 34.28
CA PRO A 75 2.57 -12.82 33.54
C PRO A 75 1.32 -12.82 34.41
N TYR A 76 0.22 -12.28 33.88
CA TYR A 76 -1.11 -12.32 34.47
C TYR A 76 -2.12 -12.95 33.49
N ALA A 77 -3.23 -13.44 34.03
CA ALA A 77 -4.36 -13.98 33.28
C ALA A 77 -5.67 -13.49 33.91
N GLN A 78 -6.71 -13.38 33.09
CA GLN A 78 -8.06 -13.09 33.53
C GLN A 78 -8.86 -14.39 33.62
N SER A 79 -9.70 -14.52 34.64
CA SER A 79 -10.64 -15.64 34.68
C SER A 79 -11.71 -15.49 33.60
N GLU A 80 -12.30 -16.59 33.16
CA GLU A 80 -13.39 -16.51 32.19
C GLU A 80 -14.53 -15.66 32.74
N ASP A 81 -14.84 -15.71 34.04
CA ASP A 81 -15.92 -14.93 34.66
C ASP A 81 -15.65 -13.41 34.71
N GLU A 82 -14.39 -12.97 34.60
CA GLU A 82 -14.00 -11.56 34.63
C GLU A 82 -14.17 -10.86 33.26
N ALA A 83 -14.30 -11.61 32.18
CA ALA A 83 -14.37 -11.02 30.84
C ALA A 83 -15.74 -10.42 30.52
N LYS A 84 -15.69 -9.13 30.15
CA LYS A 84 -16.86 -8.36 29.69
C LYS A 84 -17.30 -8.76 28.27
N ASP A 85 -16.37 -9.27 27.47
CA ASP A 85 -16.58 -9.63 26.07
C ASP A 85 -16.42 -11.15 25.83
N ASP A 86 -16.62 -11.60 24.60
CA ASP A 86 -16.40 -12.98 24.17
C ASP A 86 -14.91 -13.40 24.16
N VAL A 87 -14.01 -12.50 24.57
CA VAL A 87 -12.55 -12.64 24.53
C VAL A 87 -11.97 -12.30 25.91
N TYR A 88 -11.06 -13.13 26.40
CA TYR A 88 -10.40 -12.93 27.71
C TYR A 88 -8.91 -13.22 27.66
N ILE A 89 -8.13 -12.56 28.51
CA ILE A 89 -6.67 -12.68 28.54
C ILE A 89 -6.26 -13.99 29.20
N VAL A 90 -5.56 -14.85 28.45
CA VAL A 90 -4.96 -16.08 28.99
C VAL A 90 -3.53 -15.86 29.45
N GLN A 91 -2.83 -14.88 28.85
CA GLN A 91 -1.49 -14.48 29.26
C GLN A 91 -1.21 -13.05 28.75
N GLY A 92 -0.99 -12.13 29.67
CA GLY A 92 -0.46 -10.79 29.40
C GLY A 92 0.64 -10.44 30.40
N HIS A 93 1.35 -9.34 30.17
CA HIS A 93 2.34 -8.80 31.11
C HIS A 93 2.46 -7.28 30.93
N GLY A 94 2.97 -6.60 31.94
CA GLY A 94 3.35 -5.19 31.91
C GLY A 94 4.85 -5.00 31.71
N LEU A 95 5.35 -3.83 32.12
CA LEU A 95 6.75 -3.43 31.99
C LEU A 95 7.47 -3.46 33.34
N PRO A 96 8.79 -3.71 33.37
CA PRO A 96 9.61 -3.40 34.54
C PRO A 96 9.66 -1.88 34.78
N PRO A 97 10.07 -1.44 36.00
CA PRO A 97 10.32 -0.02 36.28
C PRO A 97 11.22 0.62 35.23
N ILE A 98 10.97 1.89 34.87
CA ILE A 98 11.71 2.61 33.82
C ILE A 98 13.23 2.65 34.11
N SER A 99 13.62 2.69 35.39
CA SER A 99 15.02 2.63 35.82
C SER A 99 15.76 1.38 35.33
N ASP A 100 15.02 0.28 35.19
CA ASP A 100 15.54 -1.06 34.92
C ASP A 100 15.54 -1.38 33.41
N TRP A 101 15.04 -0.45 32.58
CA TRP A 101 15.09 -0.60 31.13
C TRP A 101 16.54 -0.58 30.64
N ASP A 102 16.85 -1.38 29.63
CA ASP A 102 18.11 -1.28 28.91
C ASP A 102 18.21 0.10 28.22
N ASP A 103 19.39 0.70 28.17
CA ASP A 103 19.56 2.03 27.57
C ASP A 103 19.30 2.02 26.04
N ALA A 104 19.49 0.87 25.39
CA ALA A 104 19.14 0.64 23.99
C ALA A 104 17.66 0.26 23.79
N PHE A 105 16.90 0.03 24.87
CA PHE A 105 15.50 -0.33 24.76
C PHE A 105 14.67 0.86 24.26
N ARG A 106 14.05 0.65 23.10
CA ARG A 106 13.11 1.57 22.48
C ARG A 106 11.69 1.02 22.68
N PHE A 107 10.99 1.65 23.62
CA PHE A 107 9.61 1.29 23.95
C PHE A 107 8.69 1.54 22.76
N LEU A 108 8.72 2.75 22.19
CA LEU A 108 7.98 3.09 20.97
C LEU A 108 8.90 3.54 19.85
N GLY A 109 8.48 3.19 18.65
CA GLY A 109 9.07 3.54 17.39
C GLY A 109 8.03 3.42 16.29
N SER A 110 8.28 3.98 15.11
CA SER A 110 7.42 3.84 13.93
C SER A 110 7.19 2.37 13.56
N GLU A 111 8.16 1.48 13.77
CA GLU A 111 7.95 0.04 13.58
C GLU A 111 6.92 -0.52 14.56
N VAL A 112 6.93 -0.07 15.83
CA VAL A 112 5.95 -0.50 16.83
C VAL A 112 4.57 0.08 16.52
N ILE A 113 4.50 1.34 16.10
CA ILE A 113 3.23 1.96 15.64
C ILE A 113 2.67 1.20 14.42
N ALA A 114 3.52 0.78 13.48
CA ALA A 114 3.11 -0.03 12.35
C ALA A 114 2.57 -1.42 12.77
N MET A 115 3.18 -2.05 13.78
CA MET A 115 2.67 -3.30 14.36
C MET A 115 1.30 -3.10 15.02
N LEU A 116 1.12 -2.02 15.80
CA LEU A 116 -0.15 -1.70 16.44
C LEU A 116 -1.24 -1.44 15.41
N ASP A 117 -0.97 -0.64 14.38
CA ASP A 117 -1.94 -0.39 13.31
C ASP A 117 -2.32 -1.68 12.60
N ALA A 118 -1.33 -2.51 12.24
CA ALA A 118 -1.59 -3.77 11.57
C ALA A 118 -2.44 -4.72 12.43
N ALA A 119 -2.11 -4.85 13.71
CA ALA A 119 -2.85 -5.70 14.64
C ALA A 119 -4.26 -5.16 14.93
N ARG A 120 -4.45 -3.83 14.98
CA ARG A 120 -5.79 -3.23 15.13
C ARG A 120 -6.66 -3.54 13.92
N ARG A 121 -6.12 -3.37 12.71
CA ARG A 121 -6.84 -3.60 11.44
C ARG A 121 -7.20 -5.07 11.24
N ALA A 122 -6.31 -5.98 11.64
CA ALA A 122 -6.51 -7.44 11.51
C ALA A 122 -7.11 -8.09 12.77
N HIS A 123 -7.42 -7.31 13.81
CA HIS A 123 -7.87 -7.77 15.12
C HIS A 123 -6.97 -8.85 15.78
N GLN A 124 -5.74 -9.02 15.30
CA GLN A 124 -4.75 -9.96 15.80
C GLN A 124 -3.33 -9.51 15.40
N ALA A 125 -2.34 -9.75 16.25
CA ALA A 125 -0.94 -9.61 15.85
C ALA A 125 -0.49 -10.80 15.00
N ALA A 126 0.35 -10.55 13.99
CA ALA A 126 0.96 -11.60 13.17
C ALA A 126 2.38 -11.96 13.62
N GLU A 127 2.99 -12.94 12.95
CA GLU A 127 4.28 -13.56 13.30
C GLU A 127 5.41 -12.55 13.60
N HIS A 128 5.47 -11.43 12.88
CA HIS A 128 6.47 -10.39 13.11
C HIS A 128 6.11 -9.39 14.23
N SER A 129 4.84 -9.30 14.63
CA SER A 129 4.37 -8.36 15.65
C SER A 129 4.13 -9.00 17.01
N GLU A 130 3.87 -10.31 17.08
CA GLU A 130 3.44 -10.99 18.31
C GLU A 130 4.41 -10.77 19.46
N GLU A 131 5.65 -11.23 19.33
CA GLU A 131 6.66 -11.14 20.40
C GLU A 131 7.00 -9.68 20.77
N PRO A 132 7.32 -8.78 19.82
CA PRO A 132 7.61 -7.39 20.16
C PRO A 132 6.47 -6.65 20.87
N LEU A 133 5.22 -6.89 20.49
CA LEU A 133 4.06 -6.26 21.12
C LEU A 133 3.73 -6.89 22.48
N LEU A 134 3.86 -8.22 22.57
CA LEU A 134 3.74 -8.94 23.84
C LEU A 134 4.76 -8.34 24.80
N GLU A 135 6.06 -8.39 24.54
CA GLU A 135 7.16 -7.87 25.40
C GLU A 135 6.93 -6.47 25.97
N ARG A 136 6.21 -5.61 25.24
CA ARG A 136 5.89 -4.23 25.65
C ARG A 136 4.60 -4.08 26.46
N GLY A 137 3.87 -5.17 26.69
CA GLY A 137 2.53 -5.19 27.29
C GLY A 137 1.44 -4.58 26.40
N LEU A 138 1.72 -4.38 25.11
CA LEU A 138 0.81 -3.75 24.15
C LEU A 138 -0.10 -4.75 23.45
N ALA A 139 0.22 -6.04 23.57
CA ALA A 139 -0.63 -7.15 23.19
C ALA A 139 -0.64 -8.21 24.29
N ALA A 140 -1.65 -9.07 24.26
CA ALA A 140 -1.80 -10.20 25.15
C ALA A 140 -2.30 -11.42 24.37
N ARG A 141 -1.94 -12.62 24.83
CA ARG A 141 -2.58 -13.85 24.36
C ARG A 141 -3.99 -13.89 24.93
N VAL A 142 -4.97 -14.02 24.05
CA VAL A 142 -6.38 -14.04 24.38
C VAL A 142 -7.03 -15.32 23.86
N ARG A 143 -8.10 -15.74 24.52
CA ARG A 143 -8.95 -16.86 24.08
C ARG A 143 -10.35 -16.36 23.77
N HIS A 144 -10.87 -16.75 22.61
CA HIS A 144 -12.28 -16.52 22.28
C HIS A 144 -13.14 -17.63 22.91
N ARG A 145 -14.11 -17.26 23.77
CA ARG A 145 -15.01 -18.19 24.49
C ARG A 145 -15.71 -19.18 23.55
N LYS A 146 -16.42 -18.68 22.54
CA LYS A 146 -17.22 -19.51 21.61
C LYS A 146 -16.39 -20.35 20.64
N LYS A 147 -15.24 -19.84 20.19
CA LYS A 147 -14.41 -20.50 19.17
C LYS A 147 -13.31 -21.39 19.75
N HIS A 148 -13.05 -21.27 21.07
CA HIS A 148 -11.94 -21.93 21.77
C HIS A 148 -10.60 -21.77 21.02
N LYS A 149 -10.38 -20.60 20.42
CA LYS A 149 -9.18 -20.27 19.64
C LYS A 149 -8.37 -19.23 20.39
N ASP A 150 -7.07 -19.51 20.52
CA ASP A 150 -6.10 -18.59 21.08
C ASP A 150 -5.44 -17.79 19.96
N TYR A 151 -5.24 -16.50 20.20
CA TYR A 151 -4.53 -15.59 19.31
C TYR A 151 -3.96 -14.43 20.14
N VAL A 152 -3.08 -13.63 19.53
CA VAL A 152 -2.53 -12.44 20.19
C VAL A 152 -3.35 -11.23 19.74
N ALA A 153 -3.91 -10.49 20.68
CA ALA A 153 -4.70 -9.28 20.43
C ALA A 153 -4.10 -8.09 21.17
N LEU A 154 -4.37 -6.87 20.68
CA LEU A 154 -3.94 -5.66 21.37
C LEU A 154 -4.60 -5.52 22.74
N THR A 155 -3.83 -5.03 23.72
CA THR A 155 -4.35 -4.61 25.02
C THR A 155 -5.00 -3.23 24.92
N GLU A 156 -5.72 -2.81 25.96
CA GLU A 156 -6.25 -1.44 26.07
C GLU A 156 -5.11 -0.41 25.97
N GLN A 157 -3.97 -0.68 26.60
CA GLN A 157 -2.77 0.16 26.52
C GLN A 157 -2.23 0.26 25.09
N GLY A 158 -2.17 -0.86 24.37
CA GLY A 158 -1.77 -0.87 22.96
C GLY A 158 -2.69 -0.03 22.07
N LEU A 159 -4.01 -0.13 22.27
CA LEU A 159 -5.00 0.66 21.56
C LEU A 159 -4.88 2.16 21.89
N ARG A 160 -4.75 2.51 23.17
CA ARG A 160 -4.58 3.90 23.62
C ARG A 160 -3.30 4.54 23.08
N ILE A 161 -2.19 3.80 23.02
CA ILE A 161 -0.95 4.32 22.42
C ILE A 161 -1.15 4.66 20.94
N LEU A 162 -1.83 3.79 20.19
CA LEU A 162 -2.12 4.06 18.79
C LEU A 162 -3.04 5.28 18.63
N GLU A 163 -4.06 5.42 19.47
CA GLU A 163 -4.93 6.60 19.49
C GLU A 163 -4.18 7.89 19.82
N ILE A 164 -3.28 7.85 20.82
CA ILE A 164 -2.39 8.97 21.14
C ILE A 164 -1.55 9.33 19.92
N TYR A 165 -0.95 8.34 19.24
CA TYR A 165 -0.18 8.60 18.03
C TYR A 165 -1.04 9.27 16.94
N GLU A 166 -2.22 8.73 16.63
CA GLU A 166 -3.09 9.25 15.56
C GLU A 166 -3.59 10.67 15.83
N THR A 167 -3.80 11.02 17.10
CA THR A 167 -4.35 12.32 17.51
C THR A 167 -3.29 13.36 17.85
N THR A 168 -2.02 12.96 17.99
CA THR A 168 -0.90 13.89 18.24
C THR A 168 -0.42 14.50 16.93
N HIS A 169 -0.19 15.82 16.94
CA HIS A 169 0.35 16.54 15.78
C HIS A 169 1.84 16.79 16.02
N PRO A 170 2.75 16.25 15.19
CA PRO A 170 4.16 16.55 15.30
C PRO A 170 4.43 18.00 14.93
N ARG A 171 5.47 18.60 15.51
CA ARG A 171 5.96 19.92 15.13
C ARG A 171 7.07 19.81 14.12
N LEU A 172 6.99 20.58 13.06
CA LEU A 172 8.04 20.64 12.04
C LEU A 172 8.98 21.81 12.35
N GLU A 173 10.22 21.49 12.73
CA GLU A 173 11.24 22.48 13.10
C GLU A 173 12.57 22.10 12.46
N ILE A 174 12.81 22.62 11.25
CA ILE A 174 14.03 22.34 10.49
C ILE A 174 14.84 23.61 10.37
N ASN A 175 15.97 23.61 11.07
CA ASN A 175 17.01 24.62 10.92
C ASN A 175 18.03 24.21 9.85
N HIS A 176 18.95 25.13 9.53
CA HIS A 176 19.99 24.93 8.52
C HIS A 176 20.85 23.66 8.76
N THR A 177 21.21 23.34 10.01
CA THR A 177 22.03 22.17 10.33
C THR A 177 21.29 20.87 10.03
N LEU A 178 20.02 20.77 10.46
CA LEU A 178 19.19 19.60 10.19
C LEU A 178 18.83 19.51 8.70
N ALA A 179 18.65 20.64 8.03
CA ALA A 179 18.41 20.69 6.59
C ALA A 179 19.58 20.10 5.79
N ASP A 180 20.83 20.44 6.16
CA ASP A 180 22.02 19.83 5.55
C ASP A 180 22.08 18.32 5.77
N ALA A 181 21.74 17.87 6.99
CA ALA A 181 21.64 16.43 7.27
C ALA A 181 20.57 15.76 6.40
N ILE A 182 19.36 16.31 6.30
CA ILE A 182 18.26 15.77 5.48
C ILE A 182 18.64 15.67 4.00
N ARG A 183 19.33 16.69 3.47
CA ARG A 183 19.77 16.71 2.06
C ARG A 183 20.79 15.61 1.77
N ALA A 184 21.67 15.30 2.73
CA ALA A 184 22.66 14.24 2.60
C ALA A 184 22.08 12.82 2.74
N LEU A 185 20.92 12.67 3.38
CA LEU A 185 20.32 11.36 3.63
C LEU A 185 19.69 10.75 2.37
N PRO A 186 19.79 9.42 2.16
CA PRO A 186 19.11 8.77 1.06
C PRO A 186 17.59 8.77 1.27
N MET A 187 16.81 8.84 0.19
CA MET A 187 15.34 8.83 0.26
C MET A 187 14.78 7.52 0.85
N GLY A 188 15.48 6.41 0.62
CA GLY A 188 15.03 5.07 0.98
C GLY A 188 13.92 4.53 0.08
N PRO A 189 13.50 3.27 0.26
CA PRO A 189 13.90 2.38 1.34
C PRO A 189 15.37 1.95 1.26
N THR A 190 16.05 1.88 2.40
CA THR A 190 17.46 1.44 2.50
C THR A 190 17.72 0.79 3.86
N PRO A 191 18.73 -0.09 4.01
CA PRO A 191 19.10 -0.61 5.32
C PRO A 191 19.40 0.53 6.30
N ALA A 192 18.91 0.43 7.55
CA ALA A 192 19.12 1.47 8.56
C ALA A 192 20.62 1.73 8.88
N SER A 193 21.49 0.76 8.58
CA SER A 193 22.95 0.91 8.64
C SER A 193 23.50 1.90 7.62
N ASN A 194 22.79 2.12 6.51
CA ASN A 194 23.19 2.98 5.40
C ASN A 194 22.57 4.38 5.51
N PHE A 195 22.00 4.73 6.67
CA PHE A 195 21.36 6.01 6.93
C PHE A 195 22.29 6.89 7.79
N PRO A 196 23.17 7.72 7.21
CA PRO A 196 24.27 8.39 7.94
C PRO A 196 23.79 9.63 8.72
N ALA A 197 22.94 9.42 9.71
CA ALA A 197 22.50 10.44 10.67
C ALA A 197 22.93 10.08 12.09
N THR A 198 23.14 11.10 12.92
CA THR A 198 23.35 10.93 14.35
C THR A 198 22.12 10.30 15.00
N GLN A 199 22.27 9.75 16.20
CA GLN A 199 21.13 9.18 16.92
C GLN A 199 20.07 10.24 17.23
N HIS A 200 20.49 11.42 17.66
CA HIS A 200 19.62 12.57 17.91
C HIS A 200 18.83 12.98 16.64
N ASP A 201 19.52 13.15 15.50
CA ASP A 201 18.85 13.52 14.25
C ASP A 201 17.83 12.45 13.84
N ARG A 202 18.14 11.16 13.99
CA ARG A 202 17.18 10.07 13.71
C ARG A 202 15.94 10.20 14.58
N TYR A 203 16.10 10.49 15.88
CA TYR A 203 14.96 10.66 16.79
C TYR A 203 14.15 11.92 16.49
N LEU A 204 14.79 13.03 16.13
CA LEU A 204 14.10 14.24 15.66
C LEU A 204 13.31 13.96 14.38
N LEU A 205 13.94 13.39 13.36
CA LEU A 205 13.29 13.08 12.09
C LEU A 205 12.11 12.12 12.28
N GLU A 206 12.26 11.11 13.14
CA GLU A 206 11.18 10.17 13.45
C GLU A 206 10.08 10.79 14.34
N GLY A 207 10.47 11.68 15.25
CA GLY A 207 9.57 12.46 16.09
C GLY A 207 8.64 13.33 15.26
N MET A 208 9.24 14.04 14.29
CA MET A 208 8.56 14.84 13.26
C MET A 208 7.83 14.01 12.19
N ARG A 209 7.92 12.67 12.23
CA ARG A 209 7.34 11.73 11.26
C ARG A 209 7.89 11.89 9.84
N LEU A 210 9.13 12.35 9.70
CA LEU A 210 9.83 12.46 8.41
C LEU A 210 10.43 11.13 7.96
N ILE A 211 10.80 10.26 8.91
CA ILE A 211 11.31 8.92 8.61
C ILE A 211 10.51 7.85 9.34
N SER A 212 10.59 6.62 8.83
CA SER A 212 9.99 5.43 9.44
C SER A 212 10.90 4.22 9.31
N TYR A 213 10.72 3.29 10.24
CA TYR A 213 11.48 2.06 10.38
C TYR A 213 10.59 0.83 10.14
N SER A 214 11.17 -0.21 9.56
CA SER A 214 10.43 -1.42 9.17
C SER A 214 10.12 -2.35 10.33
N VAL A 215 8.95 -3.00 10.29
CA VAL A 215 8.64 -4.13 11.17
C VAL A 215 9.62 -5.31 10.91
N PRO A 216 10.07 -6.05 11.94
CA PRO A 216 9.84 -5.78 13.36
C PRO A 216 10.94 -4.99 14.09
N HIS A 217 12.15 -4.94 13.56
CA HIS A 217 13.32 -4.43 14.29
C HIS A 217 13.96 -3.19 13.66
N GLY A 218 13.25 -2.48 12.79
CA GLY A 218 13.73 -1.27 12.12
C GLY A 218 14.92 -1.50 11.18
N GLY A 219 15.00 -2.68 10.56
CA GLY A 219 16.11 -3.04 9.67
C GLY A 219 16.20 -2.21 8.38
N ILE A 220 15.08 -1.65 7.93
CA ILE A 220 14.95 -0.74 6.78
C ILE A 220 14.45 0.61 7.29
N CYS A 221 15.01 1.69 6.73
CA CYS A 221 14.61 3.07 6.95
C CYS A 221 14.18 3.70 5.62
N SER A 222 13.18 4.57 5.67
CA SER A 222 12.72 5.36 4.52
C SER A 222 12.15 6.69 4.99
N PHE A 223 12.28 7.72 4.14
CA PHE A 223 11.48 8.92 4.30
C PHE A 223 10.00 8.60 4.07
N THR A 224 9.15 9.15 4.93
CA THR A 224 7.68 9.11 4.80
C THR A 224 7.24 10.03 3.66
N ALA A 225 5.94 10.09 3.32
CA ALA A 225 5.47 11.10 2.36
C ALA A 225 5.83 12.54 2.78
N LEU A 226 5.63 12.88 4.06
CA LEU A 226 6.00 14.20 4.59
C LEU A 226 7.52 14.41 4.49
N GLY A 227 8.29 13.40 4.86
CA GLY A 227 9.73 13.41 4.73
C GLY A 227 10.24 13.59 3.30
N GLN A 228 9.61 12.93 2.34
CA GLN A 228 9.93 13.07 0.92
C GLN A 228 9.64 14.49 0.44
N ALA A 229 8.48 15.07 0.78
CA ALA A 229 8.13 16.45 0.43
C ALA A 229 9.10 17.46 1.05
N VAL A 230 9.44 17.31 2.33
CA VAL A 230 10.45 18.12 3.02
C VAL A 230 11.81 18.01 2.32
N LYS A 231 12.29 16.79 2.05
CA LYS A 231 13.59 16.59 1.39
C LYS A 231 13.60 17.22 0.00
N GLN A 232 12.53 17.07 -0.79
CA GLN A 232 12.42 17.68 -2.11
C GLN A 232 12.40 19.21 -2.05
N ALA A 233 11.70 19.80 -1.07
CA ALA A 233 11.73 21.24 -0.85
C ALA A 233 13.15 21.74 -0.58
N LEU A 234 13.92 21.01 0.22
CA LEU A 234 15.32 21.33 0.57
C LEU A 234 16.34 21.02 -0.56
N GLU A 235 16.02 20.11 -1.48
CA GLU A 235 16.88 19.77 -2.62
C GLU A 235 16.69 20.74 -3.80
N THR A 236 15.47 21.26 -3.97
CA THR A 236 15.12 22.20 -5.06
C THR A 236 15.22 23.68 -4.65
N GLY A 237 15.43 23.96 -3.36
CA GLY A 237 15.51 25.29 -2.76
C GLY A 237 15.37 25.19 -1.24
N GLY A 238 14.60 26.09 -0.62
CA GLY A 238 14.19 25.97 0.79
C GLY A 238 15.33 25.96 1.79
N PHE A 239 16.46 26.61 1.50
CA PHE A 239 17.67 26.54 2.31
C PHE A 239 18.23 27.94 2.59
N GLY A 240 18.79 28.13 3.78
CA GLY A 240 19.32 29.41 4.27
C GLY A 240 19.89 29.29 5.67
N GLU A 241 20.34 30.40 6.27
CA GLU A 241 20.75 30.44 7.68
C GLU A 241 19.52 30.45 8.60
N GLY A 242 19.66 29.89 9.81
CA GLY A 242 18.58 29.85 10.80
C GLY A 242 17.52 28.79 10.50
N ASP A 243 16.25 29.13 10.72
CA ASP A 243 15.11 28.25 10.46
C ASP A 243 14.71 28.32 8.99
N VAL A 244 14.65 27.16 8.34
CA VAL A 244 14.41 27.08 6.90
C VAL A 244 13.03 26.51 6.59
N LEU A 245 12.52 25.60 7.43
CA LEU A 245 11.23 24.98 7.22
C LEU A 245 10.57 24.70 8.58
N THR A 246 9.65 25.58 8.96
CA THR A 246 8.83 25.49 10.17
C THR A 246 7.35 25.65 9.83
N GLU A 247 6.46 25.27 10.74
CA GLU A 247 5.02 25.48 10.56
C GLU A 247 4.64 26.94 10.24
N ASP A 248 5.32 27.90 10.86
CA ASP A 248 5.08 29.33 10.62
C ASP A 248 5.51 29.75 9.20
N ILE A 249 6.66 29.26 8.73
CA ILE A 249 7.14 29.50 7.37
C ILE A 249 6.17 28.88 6.34
N LEU A 250 5.72 27.65 6.59
CA LEU A 250 4.76 26.95 5.74
C LEU A 250 3.40 27.67 5.70
N ALA A 251 2.91 28.14 6.86
CA ALA A 251 1.68 28.92 6.94
C ALA A 251 1.81 30.26 6.21
N ALA A 252 2.97 30.94 6.30
CA ALA A 252 3.25 32.15 5.55
C ALA A 252 3.21 31.91 4.04
N LEU A 253 3.82 30.81 3.56
CA LEU A 253 3.79 30.44 2.14
C LEU A 253 2.37 30.10 1.66
N ALA A 254 1.59 29.37 2.45
CA ALA A 254 0.19 29.06 2.16
C ALA A 254 -0.70 30.31 2.12
N ASN A 255 -0.43 31.30 2.98
CA ASN A 255 -1.14 32.58 2.97
C ASN A 255 -0.77 33.42 1.75
N TYR A 256 0.53 33.46 1.39
CA TYR A 256 1.00 34.13 0.17
C TYR A 256 0.32 33.57 -1.08
N THR A 257 0.30 32.25 -1.25
CA THR A 257 -0.27 31.61 -2.45
C THR A 257 -1.79 31.75 -2.58
N ARG A 258 -2.51 31.95 -1.47
CA ARG A 258 -3.96 32.21 -1.50
C ARG A 258 -4.31 33.61 -1.99
N ASP A 259 -3.51 34.61 -1.65
CA ASP A 259 -3.68 35.98 -2.10
C ASP A 259 -2.35 36.66 -2.39
N PRO A 260 -1.71 36.38 -3.55
CA PRO A 260 -0.37 36.93 -3.85
C PRO A 260 -0.33 38.45 -4.01
N LYS A 261 -1.49 39.11 -4.13
CA LYS A 261 -1.61 40.56 -4.33
C LYS A 261 -1.70 41.35 -3.02
N ALA A 262 -1.92 40.67 -1.89
CA ALA A 262 -1.91 41.30 -0.59
C ALA A 262 -0.48 41.68 -0.17
N ASP A 263 -0.37 42.59 0.81
CA ASP A 263 0.91 42.92 1.43
C ASP A 263 1.29 41.80 2.41
N HIS A 264 2.42 41.13 2.14
CA HIS A 264 2.91 40.00 2.92
C HIS A 264 4.27 40.33 3.56
N PRO A 265 4.31 40.59 4.88
CA PRO A 265 5.57 40.87 5.59
C PRO A 265 6.62 39.76 5.44
N SER A 266 6.17 38.52 5.22
CA SER A 266 7.01 37.33 5.08
C SER A 266 7.59 37.15 3.68
N LEU A 267 7.20 37.94 2.68
CA LEU A 267 7.60 37.72 1.28
C LEU A 267 9.12 37.74 1.10
N SER A 268 9.82 38.69 1.72
CA SER A 268 11.29 38.76 1.63
C SER A 268 11.99 37.53 2.20
N MET A 269 11.42 36.94 3.28
CA MET A 269 11.92 35.68 3.85
C MET A 269 11.64 34.50 2.90
N LEU A 270 10.42 34.41 2.35
CA LEU A 270 10.06 33.34 1.40
C LEU A 270 10.91 33.38 0.12
N GLN A 271 11.26 34.58 -0.35
CA GLN A 271 12.18 34.79 -1.46
C GLN A 271 13.62 34.43 -1.10
N ALA A 272 14.09 34.82 0.10
CA ALA A 272 15.43 34.48 0.57
C ALA A 272 15.63 32.96 0.72
N LEU A 273 14.59 32.23 1.14
CA LEU A 273 14.60 30.77 1.22
C LEU A 273 14.41 30.08 -0.14
N GLY A 274 14.10 30.83 -1.21
CA GLY A 274 13.89 30.26 -2.55
C GLY A 274 12.57 29.52 -2.73
N TYR A 275 11.56 29.79 -1.90
CA TYR A 275 10.20 29.27 -2.12
C TYR A 275 9.41 30.09 -3.14
N VAL A 276 9.70 31.39 -3.24
CA VAL A 276 9.07 32.33 -4.17
C VAL A 276 10.15 33.05 -4.97
N GLY A 277 9.92 33.24 -6.28
CA GLY A 277 10.80 33.95 -7.18
C GLY A 277 10.82 35.46 -6.93
N ALA A 278 11.79 36.15 -7.52
CA ALA A 278 11.88 37.61 -7.45
C ALA A 278 10.71 38.33 -8.16
N ASP A 279 10.10 37.66 -9.14
CA ASP A 279 8.89 38.03 -9.86
C ASP A 279 7.60 37.71 -9.09
N GLY A 280 7.69 36.98 -7.98
CA GLY A 280 6.56 36.57 -7.15
C GLY A 280 5.99 35.20 -7.50
N ASP A 281 6.56 34.48 -8.47
CA ASP A 281 6.07 33.16 -8.86
C ASP A 281 6.48 32.07 -7.84
N LEU A 282 5.65 31.05 -7.69
CA LEU A 282 5.96 29.90 -6.85
C LEU A 282 7.06 29.04 -7.50
N LEU A 283 8.13 28.74 -6.77
CA LEU A 283 9.22 27.90 -7.25
C LEU A 283 9.00 26.42 -6.87
N PRO A 284 9.72 25.45 -7.48
CA PRO A 284 9.56 24.03 -7.14
C PRO A 284 9.71 23.72 -5.65
N ALA A 285 10.64 24.39 -4.96
CA ALA A 285 10.80 24.25 -3.52
C ALA A 285 9.55 24.71 -2.75
N GLY A 286 8.90 25.77 -3.24
CA GLY A 286 7.64 26.27 -2.69
C GLY A 286 6.47 25.31 -2.92
N GLU A 287 6.40 24.66 -4.10
CA GLU A 287 5.41 23.61 -4.37
C GLU A 287 5.55 22.43 -3.40
N TRP A 288 6.78 21.94 -3.20
CA TRP A 288 7.07 20.86 -2.26
C TRP A 288 6.85 21.26 -0.80
N ALA A 289 7.15 22.51 -0.43
CA ALA A 289 6.84 23.04 0.90
C ALA A 289 5.31 23.11 1.14
N LEU A 290 4.52 23.51 0.14
CA LEU A 290 3.05 23.46 0.24
C LEU A 290 2.52 22.03 0.34
N GLU A 291 3.12 21.08 -0.37
CA GLU A 291 2.77 19.66 -0.20
C GLU A 291 3.13 19.16 1.20
N ALA A 292 4.28 19.55 1.75
CA ALA A 292 4.64 19.24 3.14
C ALA A 292 3.61 19.84 4.11
N TYR A 293 3.16 21.07 3.88
CA TYR A 293 2.12 21.71 4.69
C TYR A 293 0.77 20.99 4.60
N ARG A 294 0.38 20.55 3.39
CA ARG A 294 -0.83 19.74 3.19
C ARG A 294 -0.73 18.42 3.96
N LEU A 295 0.38 17.70 3.80
CA LEU A 295 0.64 16.43 4.48
C LEU A 295 0.68 16.57 6.01
N LEU A 296 1.18 17.68 6.53
CA LEU A 296 1.19 17.95 7.97
C LEU A 296 -0.23 18.16 8.52
N ARG A 297 -1.11 18.81 7.74
CA ARG A 297 -2.48 19.16 8.17
C ARG A 297 -3.52 18.09 7.91
N GLU A 298 -3.44 17.43 6.77
CA GLU A 298 -4.43 16.47 6.29
C GLU A 298 -3.95 15.03 6.48
N GLY A 299 -2.64 14.82 6.69
CA GLY A 299 -2.01 13.51 6.69
C GLY A 299 -1.73 13.01 5.27
N PRO A 300 -0.88 11.98 5.12
CA PRO A 300 -0.81 11.22 3.89
C PRO A 300 -2.01 10.28 3.78
N ARG A 301 -2.23 9.78 2.57
CA ARG A 301 -3.20 8.73 2.29
C ARG A 301 -2.97 7.46 3.14
N SER A 302 -4.05 6.77 3.48
CA SER A 302 -4.04 5.52 4.24
C SER A 302 -3.77 4.27 3.40
N ASP A 303 -4.08 4.32 2.10
CA ASP A 303 -4.02 3.17 1.22
C ASP A 303 -2.69 3.05 0.48
N VAL A 304 -2.33 1.81 0.14
CA VAL A 304 -1.17 1.50 -0.70
C VAL A 304 -1.64 0.79 -1.95
N TRP A 305 -1.23 1.31 -3.10
CA TRP A 305 -1.44 0.65 -4.38
C TRP A 305 -0.17 -0.01 -4.87
N THR A 306 -0.37 -1.09 -5.61
CA THR A 306 0.71 -1.88 -6.20
C THR A 306 0.25 -2.46 -7.54
N ILE A 307 1.16 -3.05 -8.30
CA ILE A 307 0.88 -3.74 -9.55
C ILE A 307 1.72 -5.01 -9.60
N ALA A 308 1.15 -6.07 -10.18
CA ALA A 308 1.86 -7.32 -10.43
C ALA A 308 1.81 -7.66 -11.93
N VAL A 309 2.97 -7.79 -12.55
CA VAL A 309 3.13 -8.18 -13.95
C VAL A 309 4.00 -9.44 -14.00
N HIS A 310 3.42 -10.60 -14.33
CA HIS A 310 4.17 -11.85 -14.39
C HIS A 310 4.74 -12.12 -15.78
N ALA A 311 5.59 -13.14 -15.89
CA ALA A 311 6.20 -13.55 -17.15
C ALA A 311 5.16 -13.85 -18.25
N GLU A 312 4.01 -14.46 -17.90
CA GLU A 312 2.91 -14.69 -18.84
C GLU A 312 2.30 -13.38 -19.36
N ASP A 313 2.14 -12.38 -18.48
CA ASP A 313 1.60 -11.06 -18.83
C ASP A 313 2.54 -10.39 -19.86
N ILE A 314 3.85 -10.35 -19.58
CA ILE A 314 4.88 -9.81 -20.50
C ILE A 314 4.91 -10.56 -21.83
N ALA A 315 4.80 -11.89 -21.81
CA ALA A 315 4.82 -12.70 -23.03
C ALA A 315 3.64 -12.36 -23.96
N VAL A 316 2.45 -12.11 -23.40
CA VAL A 316 1.26 -11.70 -24.16
C VAL A 316 1.40 -10.26 -24.67
N LEU A 317 1.91 -9.32 -23.87
CA LEU A 317 2.20 -7.95 -24.32
C LEU A 317 3.18 -7.95 -25.52
N ARG A 318 4.26 -8.74 -25.45
CA ARG A 318 5.22 -8.95 -26.55
C ARG A 318 4.57 -9.57 -27.79
N ALA A 319 3.56 -10.42 -27.62
CA ALA A 319 2.84 -11.03 -28.74
C ALA A 319 1.90 -10.02 -29.43
N ILE A 320 1.19 -9.22 -28.65
CA ILE A 320 0.33 -8.13 -29.15
C ILE A 320 1.16 -7.13 -29.95
N ASP A 321 2.27 -6.64 -29.39
CA ASP A 321 3.17 -5.70 -30.09
C ASP A 321 3.69 -6.30 -31.39
N ALA A 322 4.23 -7.53 -31.35
CA ALA A 322 4.77 -8.19 -32.54
C ALA A 322 3.75 -8.36 -33.68
N ILE A 323 2.48 -8.62 -33.35
CA ILE A 323 1.41 -8.71 -34.37
C ILE A 323 1.08 -7.33 -34.93
N TRP A 324 1.02 -6.28 -34.10
CA TRP A 324 0.83 -4.90 -34.59
C TRP A 324 2.00 -4.41 -35.44
N GLN A 325 3.24 -4.80 -35.12
CA GLN A 325 4.40 -4.52 -35.98
C GLN A 325 4.30 -5.24 -37.34
N LYS A 326 3.71 -6.43 -37.42
CA LYS A 326 3.40 -7.08 -38.71
C LYS A 326 2.29 -6.34 -39.46
N ALA A 327 1.34 -5.76 -38.74
CA ALA A 327 0.20 -5.04 -39.30
C ALA A 327 0.54 -3.75 -40.05
N THR A 328 1.69 -3.12 -39.75
CA THR A 328 2.20 -1.97 -40.52
C THR A 328 2.52 -2.35 -41.96
N SER A 329 2.96 -3.59 -42.19
CA SER A 329 3.26 -4.13 -43.53
C SER A 329 2.09 -4.90 -44.16
N ASN A 330 1.26 -5.54 -43.33
CA ASN A 330 0.07 -6.27 -43.77
C ASN A 330 -1.18 -5.83 -42.97
N ARG A 331 -2.01 -4.97 -43.54
CA ARG A 331 -3.21 -4.42 -42.87
C ARG A 331 -4.27 -5.46 -42.48
N GLU A 332 -4.15 -6.72 -42.91
CA GLU A 332 -5.03 -7.80 -42.47
C GLU A 332 -4.61 -8.42 -41.14
N GLU A 333 -3.35 -8.24 -40.74
CA GLU A 333 -2.84 -8.67 -39.44
C GLU A 333 -3.44 -7.80 -38.34
N ALA A 334 -4.02 -8.46 -37.35
CA ALA A 334 -4.49 -7.84 -36.13
C ALA A 334 -4.46 -8.87 -35.01
N PRO A 335 -4.13 -8.46 -33.77
CA PRO A 335 -4.12 -9.35 -32.62
C PRO A 335 -5.56 -9.63 -32.17
N THR A 336 -6.25 -10.46 -32.95
CA THR A 336 -7.49 -11.14 -32.53
C THR A 336 -7.14 -12.26 -31.55
N PHE A 337 -8.13 -12.75 -30.79
CA PHE A 337 -7.91 -13.85 -29.85
C PHE A 337 -7.29 -15.09 -30.53
N GLU A 338 -7.82 -15.51 -31.68
CA GLU A 338 -7.31 -16.69 -32.42
C GLU A 338 -5.88 -16.49 -32.93
N LYS A 339 -5.54 -15.27 -33.38
CA LYS A 339 -4.18 -14.96 -33.85
C LYS A 339 -3.19 -14.96 -32.69
N LEU A 340 -3.57 -14.36 -31.56
CA LEU A 340 -2.77 -14.37 -30.34
C LEU A 340 -2.61 -15.79 -29.81
N ARG A 341 -3.67 -16.59 -29.78
CA ARG A 341 -3.62 -18.00 -29.37
C ARG A 341 -2.61 -18.78 -30.21
N THR A 342 -2.66 -18.62 -31.53
CA THR A 342 -1.69 -19.26 -32.44
C THR A 342 -0.25 -18.84 -32.14
N GLU A 343 0.01 -17.53 -32.05
CA GLU A 343 1.35 -16.99 -31.76
C GLU A 343 1.86 -17.45 -30.38
N MET A 344 0.98 -17.54 -29.38
CA MET A 344 1.33 -17.97 -28.03
C MET A 344 1.62 -19.49 -27.96
N ILE A 345 0.87 -20.32 -28.69
CA ILE A 345 1.18 -21.75 -28.84
C ILE A 345 2.60 -21.90 -29.40
N ASP A 346 2.92 -21.22 -30.51
CA ASP A 346 4.24 -21.32 -31.15
C ASP A 346 5.37 -20.84 -30.22
N ARG A 347 5.12 -19.80 -29.43
CA ARG A 347 6.08 -19.30 -28.43
C ARG A 347 6.29 -20.31 -27.29
N LYS A 348 5.22 -20.85 -26.70
CA LYS A 348 5.30 -21.81 -25.59
C LYS A 348 5.92 -23.13 -26.05
N VAL A 349 5.58 -23.63 -27.23
CA VAL A 349 6.20 -24.84 -27.81
C VAL A 349 7.71 -24.64 -27.96
N ARG A 350 8.17 -23.48 -28.47
CA ARG A 350 9.60 -23.17 -28.57
C ARG A 350 10.27 -23.09 -27.20
N GLN A 351 9.63 -22.43 -26.24
CA GLN A 351 10.11 -22.30 -24.87
C GLN A 351 10.31 -23.68 -24.21
N TYR A 352 9.31 -24.55 -24.28
CA TYR A 352 9.37 -25.86 -23.63
C TYR A 352 10.31 -26.84 -24.34
N LYS A 353 10.49 -26.74 -25.66
CA LYS A 353 11.56 -27.47 -26.37
C LYS A 353 12.94 -27.06 -25.85
N ALA A 354 13.22 -25.76 -25.79
CA ALA A 354 14.51 -25.25 -25.28
C ALA A 354 14.72 -25.61 -23.80
N LEU A 355 13.65 -25.58 -22.99
CA LEU A 355 13.69 -26.00 -21.58
C LEU A 355 14.09 -27.48 -21.46
N LEU A 356 13.47 -28.36 -22.24
CA LEU A 356 13.79 -29.78 -22.25
C LEU A 356 15.21 -30.08 -22.74
N GLU A 357 15.71 -29.33 -23.73
CA GLU A 357 17.09 -29.42 -24.20
C GLU A 357 18.09 -29.03 -23.09
N LYS A 358 17.80 -27.96 -22.33
CA LYS A 358 18.65 -27.47 -21.24
C LYS A 358 18.72 -28.44 -20.06
N TYR A 359 17.61 -29.03 -19.67
CA TYR A 359 17.55 -29.89 -18.47
C TYR A 359 17.71 -31.38 -18.78
N GLY A 360 17.53 -31.82 -20.02
CA GLY A 360 17.78 -33.19 -20.46
C GLY A 360 17.10 -34.25 -19.56
N ARG A 361 17.89 -35.14 -18.95
CA ARG A 361 17.40 -36.19 -18.03
C ARG A 361 17.17 -35.70 -16.58
N LYS A 362 17.51 -34.46 -16.25
CA LYS A 362 17.39 -33.84 -14.90
C LYS A 362 16.08 -33.07 -14.73
N LEU A 363 14.99 -33.58 -15.29
CA LEU A 363 13.65 -32.98 -15.14
C LEU A 363 13.19 -32.87 -13.68
N ASN A 364 13.72 -33.74 -12.81
CA ASN A 364 13.49 -33.72 -11.36
C ASN A 364 14.20 -32.58 -10.62
N GLU A 365 15.10 -31.84 -11.27
CA GLU A 365 15.75 -30.63 -10.70
C GLU A 365 14.94 -29.36 -11.01
N MET A 366 13.82 -29.47 -11.74
CA MET A 366 12.90 -28.35 -12.01
C MET A 366 11.92 -28.12 -10.85
N PRO A 367 11.38 -26.89 -10.69
CA PRO A 367 10.21 -26.68 -9.85
C PRO A 367 9.04 -27.55 -10.33
N HIS A 368 8.30 -28.13 -9.38
CA HIS A 368 7.29 -29.17 -9.62
C HIS A 368 6.26 -28.78 -10.70
N LYS A 369 5.80 -27.53 -10.70
CA LYS A 369 4.90 -26.97 -11.72
C LYS A 369 5.47 -27.08 -13.14
N TYR A 370 6.71 -26.64 -13.36
CA TYR A 370 7.34 -26.71 -14.68
C TYR A 370 7.57 -28.15 -15.11
N GLN A 371 7.91 -29.02 -14.16
CA GLN A 371 8.07 -30.46 -14.41
C GLN A 371 6.78 -31.11 -14.93
N GLN A 372 5.63 -30.84 -14.29
CA GLN A 372 4.34 -31.38 -14.72
C GLN A 372 3.96 -30.93 -16.14
N ILE A 373 4.07 -29.62 -16.41
CA ILE A 373 3.70 -29.07 -17.72
C ILE A 373 4.65 -29.59 -18.81
N ALA A 374 5.95 -29.71 -18.50
CA ALA A 374 6.95 -30.27 -19.40
C ALA A 374 6.73 -31.76 -19.68
N SER A 375 6.32 -32.54 -18.67
CA SER A 375 5.95 -33.95 -18.85
C SER A 375 4.74 -34.10 -19.78
N LYS A 376 3.67 -33.33 -19.54
CA LYS A 376 2.50 -33.29 -20.45
C LYS A 376 2.88 -32.84 -21.86
N PHE A 377 3.84 -31.93 -21.99
CA PHE A 377 4.35 -31.45 -23.29
C PHE A 377 5.05 -32.56 -24.08
N GLN A 378 5.86 -33.40 -23.42
CA GLN A 378 6.55 -34.52 -24.07
C GLN A 378 5.57 -35.57 -24.64
N GLU A 379 4.43 -35.75 -23.97
CA GLU A 379 3.39 -36.70 -24.36
C GLU A 379 2.35 -36.09 -25.32
N ALA A 380 2.41 -34.76 -25.55
CA ALA A 380 1.41 -34.03 -26.31
C ALA A 380 1.44 -34.40 -27.80
N LYS A 381 0.34 -34.97 -28.29
CA LYS A 381 0.10 -35.20 -29.74
C LYS A 381 -0.47 -33.97 -30.43
N ASN A 382 -1.10 -33.08 -29.66
CA ASN A 382 -1.71 -31.84 -30.13
C ASN A 382 -1.28 -30.69 -29.23
N TYR A 383 -0.41 -29.80 -29.74
CA TYR A 383 0.10 -28.67 -28.97
C TYR A 383 -0.95 -27.60 -28.68
N ALA A 384 -2.02 -27.51 -29.48
CA ALA A 384 -3.12 -26.58 -29.23
C ALA A 384 -3.92 -27.00 -27.99
N GLN A 385 -4.24 -28.30 -27.88
CA GLN A 385 -4.89 -28.86 -26.70
C GLN A 385 -3.99 -28.76 -25.47
N TRP A 386 -2.70 -29.13 -25.59
CA TRP A 386 -1.75 -29.00 -24.50
C TRP A 386 -1.65 -27.55 -24.00
N PHE A 387 -1.66 -26.57 -24.91
CA PHE A 387 -1.64 -25.16 -24.51
C PHE A 387 -2.90 -24.80 -23.71
N ASP A 388 -4.09 -25.12 -24.23
CA ASP A 388 -5.37 -24.78 -23.57
C ASP A 388 -5.52 -25.46 -22.20
N ASP A 389 -4.98 -26.67 -22.03
CA ASP A 389 -5.05 -27.41 -20.77
C ASP A 389 -4.10 -26.86 -19.68
N ASN A 390 -3.11 -26.04 -20.04
CA ASN A 390 -2.07 -25.56 -19.12
C ASN A 390 -1.95 -24.03 -19.05
N PHE A 391 -2.53 -23.30 -20.00
CA PHE A 391 -2.48 -21.83 -20.07
C PHE A 391 -3.85 -21.26 -20.43
N ASP A 392 -4.33 -20.31 -19.64
CA ASP A 392 -5.58 -19.60 -19.92
C ASP A 392 -5.29 -18.21 -20.51
N LEU A 393 -5.20 -18.14 -21.84
CA LEU A 393 -4.95 -16.87 -22.55
C LEU A 393 -6.05 -15.84 -22.28
N ARG A 394 -7.31 -16.26 -22.11
CA ARG A 394 -8.42 -15.33 -21.88
C ARG A 394 -8.30 -14.69 -20.49
N ALA A 395 -7.94 -15.49 -19.48
CA ALA A 395 -7.64 -14.98 -18.13
C ALA A 395 -6.48 -13.98 -18.14
N VAL A 396 -5.40 -14.24 -18.90
CA VAL A 396 -4.28 -13.31 -19.03
C VAL A 396 -4.71 -12.00 -19.70
N LEU A 397 -5.50 -12.05 -20.78
CA LEU A 397 -6.02 -10.85 -21.45
C LEU A 397 -6.92 -10.04 -20.50
N HIS A 398 -7.81 -10.68 -19.74
CA HIS A 398 -8.60 -10.00 -18.71
C HIS A 398 -7.74 -9.42 -17.60
N SER A 399 -6.70 -10.12 -17.15
CA SER A 399 -5.74 -9.60 -16.16
C SER A 399 -5.03 -8.35 -16.68
N LEU A 400 -4.53 -8.37 -17.92
CA LEU A 400 -3.87 -7.21 -18.54
C LEU A 400 -4.83 -6.02 -18.72
N GLU A 401 -6.07 -6.27 -19.14
CA GLU A 401 -7.10 -5.23 -19.26
C GLU A 401 -7.53 -4.69 -17.89
N SER A 402 -7.52 -5.53 -16.85
CA SER A 402 -7.80 -5.13 -15.46
C SER A 402 -6.80 -4.13 -14.91
N PHE A 403 -5.58 -4.11 -15.44
CA PHE A 403 -4.51 -3.15 -15.13
C PHE A 403 -4.33 -2.10 -16.23
N GLN A 404 -5.30 -1.94 -17.13
CA GLN A 404 -5.23 -0.98 -18.23
C GLN A 404 -3.91 -1.08 -19.02
N LEU A 405 -3.29 -2.26 -19.12
CA LEU A 405 -2.07 -2.48 -19.92
C LEU A 405 -2.43 -2.78 -21.38
N ILE A 406 -3.62 -3.33 -21.58
CA ILE A 406 -4.23 -3.50 -22.89
C ILE A 406 -5.66 -2.98 -22.89
N GLU A 407 -6.20 -2.84 -24.08
CA GLU A 407 -7.61 -2.53 -24.32
C GLU A 407 -8.14 -3.47 -25.40
N SER A 408 -9.30 -4.08 -25.14
CA SER A 408 -10.10 -4.76 -26.17
C SER A 408 -10.99 -3.76 -26.90
N ILE A 409 -10.87 -3.71 -28.23
CA ILE A 409 -11.59 -2.78 -29.11
C ILE A 409 -12.20 -3.49 -30.31
N GLU A 410 -13.12 -2.82 -31.00
CA GLU A 410 -13.69 -3.26 -32.27
C GLU A 410 -12.82 -2.77 -33.44
N ASP A 411 -12.36 -3.69 -34.29
CA ASP A 411 -11.68 -3.35 -35.54
C ASP A 411 -12.68 -2.91 -36.64
N ARG A 412 -12.16 -2.48 -37.79
CA ARG A 412 -13.01 -2.07 -38.94
C ARG A 412 -13.88 -3.19 -39.50
N LYS A 413 -13.59 -4.45 -39.19
CA LYS A 413 -14.32 -5.65 -39.62
C LYS A 413 -15.30 -6.13 -38.51
N GLY A 414 -15.46 -5.37 -37.43
CA GLY A 414 -16.35 -5.71 -36.31
C GLY A 414 -15.79 -6.76 -35.34
N ARG A 415 -14.50 -7.11 -35.46
CA ARG A 415 -13.85 -8.15 -34.65
C ARG A 415 -13.23 -7.55 -33.40
N GLU A 416 -13.20 -8.33 -32.32
CA GLU A 416 -12.41 -8.01 -31.13
C GLU A 416 -10.91 -8.09 -31.45
N VAL A 417 -10.19 -7.00 -31.20
CA VAL A 417 -8.72 -6.93 -31.29
C VAL A 417 -8.15 -6.28 -30.03
N PHE A 418 -6.92 -6.65 -29.67
CA PHE A 418 -6.26 -6.18 -28.46
C PHE A 418 -5.16 -5.17 -28.78
N ARG A 419 -5.15 -4.03 -28.09
CA ARG A 419 -4.15 -2.97 -28.29
C ARG A 419 -3.41 -2.69 -26.99
N LEU A 420 -2.10 -2.44 -27.09
CA LEU A 420 -1.33 -1.92 -25.95
C LEU A 420 -1.77 -0.49 -25.63
N THR A 421 -2.05 -0.22 -24.37
CA THR A 421 -2.21 1.16 -23.88
C THR A 421 -0.84 1.82 -23.72
N GLU A 422 -0.81 3.10 -23.36
CA GLU A 422 0.43 3.79 -22.99
C GLU A 422 1.14 3.07 -21.81
N HIS A 423 0.39 2.64 -20.80
CA HIS A 423 0.93 1.87 -19.67
C HIS A 423 1.52 0.53 -20.14
N GLY A 424 0.83 -0.20 -21.01
CA GLY A 424 1.35 -1.45 -21.59
C GLY A 424 2.63 -1.26 -22.40
N GLN A 425 2.74 -0.16 -23.14
CA GLN A 425 3.96 0.18 -23.87
C GLN A 425 5.13 0.51 -22.93
N ARG A 426 4.87 1.28 -21.86
CA ARG A 426 5.89 1.61 -20.84
C ARG A 426 6.41 0.35 -20.13
N VAL A 427 5.53 -0.58 -19.75
CA VAL A 427 5.91 -1.89 -19.18
C VAL A 427 6.76 -2.69 -20.15
N LEU A 428 6.37 -2.74 -21.43
CA LEU A 428 7.12 -3.48 -22.44
C LEU A 428 8.51 -2.87 -22.70
N ALA A 429 8.61 -1.54 -22.70
CA ALA A 429 9.84 -0.80 -22.95
C ALA A 429 10.87 -0.91 -21.81
N ASP A 430 10.42 -1.07 -20.55
CA ASP A 430 11.29 -1.28 -19.39
C ASP A 430 12.06 -2.62 -19.44
N GLY A 431 11.51 -3.62 -20.13
CA GLY A 431 12.18 -4.89 -20.39
C GLY A 431 12.31 -5.82 -19.17
N ALA A 432 11.59 -5.57 -18.07
CA ALA A 432 11.46 -6.55 -16.99
C ALA A 432 10.77 -7.84 -17.49
N GLU A 433 11.23 -9.00 -17.00
CA GLU A 433 10.56 -10.28 -17.26
C GLU A 433 9.37 -10.50 -16.32
N GLN A 434 9.43 -9.92 -15.12
CA GLN A 434 8.34 -9.89 -14.16
C GLN A 434 8.57 -8.77 -13.14
N VAL A 435 7.49 -8.35 -12.49
CA VAL A 435 7.48 -7.43 -11.34
C VAL A 435 6.39 -7.87 -10.38
N SER A 436 6.74 -8.14 -9.12
CA SER A 436 5.78 -8.58 -8.11
C SER A 436 5.05 -7.41 -7.45
N SER A 437 3.85 -7.67 -6.92
CA SER A 437 3.12 -6.66 -6.13
C SER A 437 3.91 -6.26 -4.88
N THR A 438 4.59 -7.22 -4.26
CA THR A 438 5.42 -7.03 -3.07
C THR A 438 6.55 -6.03 -3.33
N SER A 439 7.27 -6.19 -4.45
CA SER A 439 8.40 -5.33 -4.80
C SER A 439 7.98 -3.89 -5.05
N VAL A 440 6.86 -3.67 -5.74
CA VAL A 440 6.32 -2.32 -5.98
C VAL A 440 5.80 -1.72 -4.67
N LYS A 441 5.14 -2.53 -3.85
CA LYS A 441 4.64 -2.13 -2.53
C LYS A 441 5.75 -1.64 -1.61
N SER A 442 6.95 -2.23 -1.71
CA SER A 442 8.12 -1.76 -0.96
C SER A 442 8.45 -0.29 -1.20
N ILE A 443 8.10 0.24 -2.37
CA ILE A 443 8.31 1.64 -2.71
C ILE A 443 7.06 2.45 -2.32
N THR A 444 5.88 2.04 -2.76
CA THR A 444 4.64 2.84 -2.59
C THR A 444 4.19 2.95 -1.14
N MET A 445 4.56 2.00 -0.27
CA MET A 445 4.23 2.05 1.15
C MET A 445 4.98 3.13 1.92
N THR A 446 6.15 3.57 1.45
CA THR A 446 6.90 4.68 2.08
C THR A 446 6.14 6.01 2.03
N ARG A 447 5.08 6.08 1.21
CA ARG A 447 4.17 7.24 1.13
C ARG A 447 3.17 7.30 2.29
N LYS A 448 3.21 6.35 3.24
CA LYS A 448 2.45 6.39 4.50
C LYS A 448 3.17 7.21 5.58
N THR A 449 2.48 7.51 6.67
CA THR A 449 3.01 8.29 7.81
C THR A 449 4.09 7.55 8.62
N PHE A 450 4.00 6.23 8.74
CA PHE A 450 4.83 5.46 9.68
C PHE A 450 5.22 4.07 9.18
N SER A 451 5.09 3.80 7.89
CA SER A 451 5.36 2.48 7.33
C SER A 451 6.60 2.47 6.44
N SER A 452 7.47 1.51 6.70
CA SER A 452 8.61 1.14 5.86
C SER A 452 8.51 -0.35 5.51
N PRO A 453 8.93 -0.80 4.32
CA PRO A 453 8.86 -2.22 3.96
C PRO A 453 9.64 -3.09 4.92
N ASN A 454 9.07 -4.25 5.27
CA ASN A 454 9.82 -5.27 5.99
C ASN A 454 11.01 -5.76 5.13
N ARG A 455 11.99 -6.40 5.80
CA ARG A 455 13.23 -6.85 5.16
C ARG A 455 12.97 -7.78 3.98
N THR A 456 11.99 -8.67 4.08
CA THR A 456 11.67 -9.65 3.02
C THR A 456 11.21 -8.94 1.76
N TRP A 457 10.29 -7.98 1.87
CA TRP A 457 9.80 -7.22 0.73
C TRP A 457 10.88 -6.32 0.13
N TYR A 458 11.73 -5.73 0.97
CA TYR A 458 12.88 -4.95 0.50
C TYR A 458 13.84 -5.80 -0.33
N ASN A 459 14.20 -7.00 0.17
CA ASN A 459 15.11 -7.90 -0.54
C ASN A 459 14.53 -8.34 -1.89
N GLU A 460 13.24 -8.67 -1.95
CA GLU A 460 12.56 -9.02 -3.21
C GLU A 460 12.61 -7.85 -4.22
N ALA A 461 12.38 -6.62 -3.76
CA ALA A 461 12.46 -5.43 -4.61
C ALA A 461 13.89 -5.14 -5.11
N VAL A 462 14.92 -5.47 -4.33
CA VAL A 462 16.32 -5.39 -4.76
C VAL A 462 16.62 -6.46 -5.80
N GLU A 463 16.16 -7.70 -5.60
CA GLU A 463 16.35 -8.81 -6.54
C GLU A 463 15.69 -8.53 -7.90
N GLU A 464 14.50 -7.91 -7.92
CA GLU A 464 13.81 -7.50 -9.15
C GLU A 464 14.37 -6.20 -9.78
N GLY A 465 15.33 -5.54 -9.11
CA GLY A 465 15.97 -4.32 -9.60
C GLY A 465 15.11 -3.05 -9.47
N LEU A 466 14.07 -3.09 -8.65
CA LEU A 466 13.21 -1.93 -8.36
C LEU A 466 13.86 -1.00 -7.34
N ILE A 467 14.67 -1.54 -6.42
CA ILE A 467 15.44 -0.77 -5.44
C ILE A 467 16.94 -0.96 -5.68
N GLY A 468 17.67 0.15 -5.72
CA GLY A 468 19.14 0.15 -5.82
C GLY A 468 19.80 0.14 -4.44
N THR A 469 21.00 0.71 -4.35
CA THR A 469 21.76 0.73 -3.08
C THR A 469 21.09 1.56 -1.98
N ALA A 470 20.37 2.63 -2.34
CA ALA A 470 19.89 3.63 -1.38
C ALA A 470 18.52 4.26 -1.71
N ALA A 471 17.95 3.98 -2.88
CA ALA A 471 16.69 4.55 -3.34
C ALA A 471 16.07 3.69 -4.45
N PRO A 472 14.78 3.90 -4.79
CA PRO A 472 14.15 3.30 -5.97
C PRO A 472 14.95 3.62 -7.25
N THR A 473 15.04 2.64 -8.15
CA THR A 473 15.64 2.83 -9.48
C THR A 473 14.66 3.53 -10.42
N LYS A 474 15.11 3.90 -11.64
CA LYS A 474 14.19 4.39 -12.70
C LYS A 474 13.03 3.41 -12.94
N ARG A 475 13.31 2.11 -12.90
CA ARG A 475 12.31 1.04 -12.95
C ARG A 475 11.38 1.07 -11.72
N GLY A 476 11.94 1.17 -10.51
CA GLY A 476 11.16 1.29 -9.29
C GLY A 476 10.16 2.45 -9.33
N TYR A 477 10.59 3.64 -9.75
CA TYR A 477 9.72 4.80 -9.92
C TYR A 477 8.66 4.58 -11.00
N LEU A 478 9.02 3.94 -12.13
CA LEU A 478 8.06 3.60 -13.18
C LEU A 478 6.90 2.76 -12.62
N TYR A 479 7.19 1.64 -11.96
CA TYR A 479 6.11 0.75 -11.47
C TYR A 479 5.35 1.35 -10.28
N ALA A 480 6.03 2.12 -9.41
CA ALA A 480 5.35 2.87 -8.36
C ALA A 480 4.40 3.94 -8.92
N ASN A 481 4.76 4.59 -10.04
CA ASN A 481 3.89 5.52 -10.76
C ASN A 481 2.72 4.78 -11.42
N LEU A 482 2.99 3.69 -12.14
CA LEU A 482 1.94 2.87 -12.77
C LEU A 482 0.91 2.38 -11.74
N ALA A 483 1.37 1.94 -10.57
CA ALA A 483 0.48 1.54 -9.49
C ALA A 483 -0.47 2.67 -9.03
N GLU A 484 -0.13 3.94 -9.21
CA GLU A 484 -0.95 5.07 -8.76
C GLU A 484 -1.78 5.70 -9.88
N THR A 485 -1.40 5.49 -11.14
CA THR A 485 -2.06 6.13 -12.28
C THR A 485 -2.98 5.20 -13.05
N ILE A 486 -2.75 3.89 -13.00
CA ILE A 486 -3.59 2.92 -13.71
C ILE A 486 -5.00 2.91 -13.14
N HIS A 487 -5.98 2.96 -14.05
CA HIS A 487 -7.37 2.71 -13.72
C HIS A 487 -7.67 1.20 -13.70
N ARG A 488 -7.73 0.64 -12.50
CA ARG A 488 -8.00 -0.78 -12.23
C ARG A 488 -9.47 -1.11 -12.40
N LEU A 489 -9.72 -2.27 -12.99
CA LEU A 489 -11.03 -2.91 -13.05
C LEU A 489 -10.98 -4.26 -12.32
N PRO A 490 -12.06 -4.71 -11.66
CA PRO A 490 -12.07 -5.99 -10.98
C PRO A 490 -11.99 -7.14 -11.98
N PHE A 491 -11.18 -8.13 -11.62
CA PHE A 491 -11.06 -9.39 -12.32
C PHE A 491 -10.76 -10.48 -11.31
N LEU A 492 -11.54 -11.55 -11.38
CA LEU A 492 -11.28 -12.79 -10.65
C LEU A 492 -11.54 -13.96 -11.59
N THR A 493 -10.63 -14.92 -11.58
CA THR A 493 -10.91 -16.30 -11.95
C THR A 493 -11.61 -17.01 -10.80
N ARG A 494 -12.23 -18.16 -11.08
CA ARG A 494 -12.76 -19.07 -10.04
C ARG A 494 -11.71 -19.42 -8.98
N PHE A 495 -10.45 -19.51 -9.40
CA PHE A 495 -9.33 -19.81 -8.52
C PHE A 495 -9.03 -18.65 -7.57
N GLU A 496 -8.90 -17.44 -8.09
CA GLU A 496 -8.66 -16.23 -7.27
C GLU A 496 -9.84 -15.95 -6.34
N GLN A 497 -11.09 -16.16 -6.80
CA GLN A 497 -12.26 -16.03 -5.92
C GLN A 497 -12.16 -17.01 -4.75
N ARG A 498 -11.77 -18.27 -4.97
CA ARG A 498 -11.62 -19.23 -3.88
C ARG A 498 -10.58 -18.80 -2.85
N VAL A 499 -9.47 -18.21 -3.28
CA VAL A 499 -8.45 -17.66 -2.37
C VAL A 499 -9.00 -16.44 -1.63
N PHE A 500 -9.76 -15.58 -2.32
CA PHE A 500 -10.39 -14.41 -1.74
C PHE A 500 -11.44 -14.78 -0.68
N ASP A 501 -12.33 -15.73 -0.96
CA ASP A 501 -13.36 -16.24 -0.04
C ASP A 501 -12.78 -16.86 1.25
N ALA A 502 -11.51 -17.29 1.22
CA ALA A 502 -10.82 -17.83 2.40
C ALA A 502 -10.35 -16.73 3.36
N ILE A 503 -10.21 -15.49 2.88
CA ILE A 503 -9.71 -14.35 3.65
C ILE A 503 -10.91 -13.67 4.33
N PRO A 504 -11.00 -13.65 5.68
CA PRO A 504 -12.08 -12.93 6.35
C PRO A 504 -11.86 -11.42 6.30
N GLU A 505 -12.94 -10.65 6.39
CA GLU A 505 -12.93 -9.17 6.41
C GLU A 505 -11.91 -8.59 7.40
N TYR A 506 -11.95 -9.08 8.64
CA TYR A 506 -11.09 -8.66 9.75
C TYR A 506 -9.73 -9.36 9.77
N GLY A 507 -9.42 -10.09 8.71
CA GLY A 507 -8.08 -10.54 8.39
C GLY A 507 -7.60 -11.85 9.00
N MET A 508 -6.56 -12.37 8.36
CA MET A 508 -5.84 -13.59 8.73
C MET A 508 -4.38 -13.43 8.30
N THR A 509 -3.48 -14.21 8.88
CA THR A 509 -2.06 -14.12 8.46
C THR A 509 -1.83 -14.83 7.14
N VAL A 510 -0.81 -14.41 6.37
CA VAL A 510 -0.36 -15.11 5.15
C VAL A 510 -0.18 -16.60 5.43
N SER A 511 0.52 -16.95 6.52
CA SER A 511 0.75 -18.34 6.94
C SER A 511 -0.55 -19.10 7.27
N GLN A 512 -1.60 -18.42 7.76
CA GLN A 512 -2.92 -19.04 7.96
C GLN A 512 -3.58 -19.39 6.61
N VAL A 513 -3.49 -18.51 5.60
CA VAL A 513 -4.05 -18.77 4.25
C VAL A 513 -3.40 -20.02 3.65
N PHE A 514 -2.07 -20.09 3.72
CA PHE A 514 -1.33 -21.26 3.23
C PHE A 514 -1.80 -22.54 3.90
N ARG A 515 -1.88 -22.59 5.24
CA ARG A 515 -2.34 -23.78 5.97
C ARG A 515 -3.77 -24.21 5.61
N GLU A 516 -4.63 -23.26 5.28
CA GLU A 516 -6.02 -23.55 4.92
C GLU A 516 -6.13 -24.15 3.51
N LEU A 517 -5.29 -23.69 2.57
CA LEU A 517 -5.43 -24.00 1.15
C LEU A 517 -4.39 -25.00 0.60
N GLU A 518 -3.26 -25.22 1.28
CA GLU A 518 -2.12 -26.04 0.78
C GLU A 518 -2.47 -27.51 0.51
N LYS A 519 -3.55 -28.03 1.11
CA LYS A 519 -4.03 -29.40 0.87
C LYS A 519 -4.62 -29.57 -0.52
N GLU A 520 -5.06 -28.48 -1.15
CA GLU A 520 -5.77 -28.50 -2.43
C GLU A 520 -5.10 -27.66 -3.51
N ILE A 521 -4.26 -26.70 -3.12
CA ILE A 521 -3.64 -25.73 -4.01
C ILE A 521 -2.15 -25.67 -3.70
N GLU A 522 -1.29 -25.76 -4.72
CA GLU A 522 0.17 -25.62 -4.49
C GLU A 522 0.51 -24.20 -4.01
N PRO A 523 1.48 -24.04 -3.08
CA PRO A 523 1.84 -22.75 -2.50
C PRO A 523 2.12 -21.62 -3.51
N GLU A 524 2.77 -21.92 -4.63
CA GLU A 524 3.09 -20.93 -5.66
C GLU A 524 1.83 -20.29 -6.27
N TRP A 525 0.74 -21.04 -6.38
CA TRP A 525 -0.53 -20.52 -6.88
C TRP A 525 -1.27 -19.69 -5.83
N ILE A 526 -1.16 -20.04 -4.55
CA ILE A 526 -1.68 -19.22 -3.45
C ILE A 526 -0.94 -17.87 -3.45
N LYS A 527 0.40 -17.88 -3.51
CA LYS A 527 1.21 -16.66 -3.61
C LYS A 527 0.78 -15.80 -4.80
N TRP A 528 0.67 -16.42 -5.98
CA TRP A 528 0.24 -15.73 -7.21
C TRP A 528 -1.14 -15.08 -7.07
N ALA A 529 -2.11 -15.78 -6.49
CA ALA A 529 -3.45 -15.23 -6.28
C ALA A 529 -3.42 -14.06 -5.30
N LEU A 530 -2.70 -14.17 -4.18
CA LEU A 530 -2.56 -13.08 -3.21
C LEU A 530 -1.93 -11.83 -3.86
N GLU A 531 -0.89 -11.99 -4.67
CA GLU A 531 -0.27 -10.87 -5.41
C GLU A 531 -1.25 -10.20 -6.38
N LYS A 532 -2.06 -10.99 -7.09
CA LYS A 532 -3.07 -10.45 -8.01
C LYS A 532 -4.23 -9.78 -7.28
N LEU A 533 -4.71 -10.34 -6.17
CA LEU A 533 -5.75 -9.74 -5.33
C LEU A 533 -5.27 -8.41 -4.74
N GLU A 534 -4.03 -8.36 -4.26
CA GLU A 534 -3.42 -7.13 -3.72
C GLU A 534 -3.17 -6.08 -4.80
N ALA A 535 -2.65 -6.48 -5.97
CA ALA A 535 -2.45 -5.57 -7.10
C ALA A 535 -3.77 -4.93 -7.58
N ARG A 536 -4.88 -5.67 -7.48
CA ARG A 536 -6.23 -5.17 -7.77
C ARG A 536 -6.83 -4.37 -6.61
N HIS A 537 -6.10 -4.18 -5.51
CA HIS A 537 -6.55 -3.45 -4.33
C HIS A 537 -7.82 -4.06 -3.70
N LEU A 538 -7.94 -5.38 -3.69
CA LEU A 538 -9.03 -6.10 -3.00
C LEU A 538 -8.63 -6.51 -1.58
N ILE A 539 -7.35 -6.79 -1.39
CA ILE A 539 -6.75 -7.07 -0.09
C ILE A 539 -5.52 -6.19 0.10
N GLU A 540 -5.09 -6.03 1.36
CA GLU A 540 -3.80 -5.46 1.70
C GLU A 540 -3.03 -6.45 2.60
N VAL A 541 -1.81 -6.83 2.19
CA VAL A 541 -0.88 -7.57 3.06
C VAL A 541 -0.14 -6.57 3.93
N LEU A 542 -0.36 -6.55 5.23
CA LEU A 542 0.25 -5.59 6.16
C LEU A 542 1.73 -5.94 6.44
N PRO A 543 2.55 -4.97 6.89
CA PRO A 543 3.99 -5.17 7.08
C PRO A 543 4.38 -6.32 8.02
N ASP A 544 3.48 -6.69 8.93
CA ASP A 544 3.66 -7.77 9.89
C ASP A 544 3.22 -9.15 9.41
N GLY A 545 2.64 -9.24 8.21
CA GLY A 545 2.17 -10.47 7.59
C GLY A 545 0.68 -10.76 7.78
N ASN A 546 -0.09 -9.86 8.40
CA ASN A 546 -1.55 -9.92 8.35
C ASN A 546 -2.06 -9.58 6.94
N ILE A 547 -3.23 -10.12 6.57
CA ILE A 547 -3.96 -9.77 5.35
C ILE A 547 -5.32 -9.25 5.78
N VAL A 548 -5.77 -8.13 5.24
CA VAL A 548 -7.11 -7.57 5.46
C VAL A 548 -7.78 -7.25 4.13
N GLU A 549 -9.12 -7.27 4.11
CA GLU A 549 -9.86 -6.75 2.96
C GLU A 549 -9.80 -5.21 2.93
N THR A 550 -9.62 -4.66 1.73
CA THR A 550 -9.81 -3.22 1.51
C THR A 550 -11.31 -2.90 1.45
N GLU A 551 -11.68 -1.62 1.50
CA GLU A 551 -13.08 -1.22 1.28
C GLU A 551 -13.61 -1.67 -0.10
N ALA A 552 -12.75 -1.70 -1.12
CA ALA A 552 -13.10 -2.26 -2.42
C ALA A 552 -13.32 -3.78 -2.36
N GLY A 553 -12.47 -4.50 -1.62
CA GLY A 553 -12.61 -5.93 -1.33
C GLY A 553 -13.97 -6.25 -0.73
N LYS A 554 -14.35 -5.57 0.35
CA LYS A 554 -15.62 -5.77 1.05
C LYS A 554 -16.84 -5.54 0.16
N LEU A 555 -16.79 -4.51 -0.68
CA LEU A 555 -17.86 -4.23 -1.64
C LEU A 555 -17.96 -5.33 -2.70
N LEU A 556 -16.81 -5.81 -3.19
CA LEU A 556 -16.75 -6.86 -4.18
C LEU A 556 -17.19 -8.22 -3.60
N ASP A 557 -16.76 -8.59 -2.39
CA ASP A 557 -17.17 -9.81 -1.70
C ASP A 557 -18.69 -9.87 -1.55
N ARG A 558 -19.30 -8.78 -1.08
CA ARG A 558 -20.76 -8.64 -1.00
C ARG A 558 -21.44 -8.79 -2.36
N ALA A 559 -20.87 -8.23 -3.43
CA ALA A 559 -21.39 -8.38 -4.79
C ALA A 559 -21.30 -9.83 -5.30
N LEU A 560 -20.24 -10.54 -4.92
CA LEU A 560 -19.95 -11.91 -5.34
C LEU A 560 -20.75 -12.97 -4.58
N SER A 561 -21.30 -12.65 -3.41
CA SER A 561 -22.06 -13.58 -2.56
C SER A 561 -23.21 -14.33 -3.28
N GLY A 562 -23.80 -13.73 -4.31
CA GLY A 562 -24.88 -14.31 -5.12
C GLY A 562 -24.43 -15.04 -6.38
N VAL A 563 -23.13 -15.05 -6.69
CA VAL A 563 -22.61 -15.64 -7.94
C VAL A 563 -22.67 -17.17 -7.86
N PRO A 564 -23.17 -17.86 -8.91
CA PRO A 564 -23.22 -19.32 -8.91
C PRO A 564 -21.85 -19.99 -8.71
N LYS A 565 -21.79 -20.92 -7.75
CA LYS A 565 -20.58 -21.71 -7.48
C LYS A 565 -20.17 -22.47 -8.75
N GLY A 566 -18.95 -22.24 -9.22
CA GLY A 566 -18.39 -22.91 -10.39
C GLY A 566 -18.25 -22.05 -11.65
N MET A 567 -18.75 -20.80 -11.63
CA MET A 567 -18.51 -19.84 -12.70
C MET A 567 -17.00 -19.61 -12.90
N GLY A 568 -16.51 -19.72 -14.14
CA GLY A 568 -15.08 -19.61 -14.45
C GLY A 568 -14.51 -18.21 -14.22
N PHE A 569 -15.28 -17.18 -14.58
CA PHE A 569 -14.94 -15.78 -14.40
C PHE A 569 -16.09 -15.05 -13.69
N PRO A 570 -16.11 -15.05 -12.34
CA PRO A 570 -17.12 -14.35 -11.54
C PRO A 570 -17.27 -12.87 -11.90
N VAL A 571 -16.15 -12.18 -12.17
CA VAL A 571 -16.14 -10.78 -12.59
C VAL A 571 -14.99 -10.56 -13.58
N THR A 572 -15.22 -9.75 -14.60
CA THR A 572 -14.23 -9.41 -15.64
C THR A 572 -14.27 -7.91 -15.96
N PRO A 573 -13.18 -7.34 -16.51
CA PRO A 573 -13.16 -5.95 -16.95
C PRO A 573 -14.25 -5.64 -17.99
N LEU A 574 -14.61 -6.61 -18.83
CA LEU A 574 -15.64 -6.44 -19.85
C LEU A 574 -17.05 -6.37 -19.23
N ILE A 575 -17.35 -7.17 -18.20
CA ILE A 575 -18.59 -7.03 -17.41
C ILE A 575 -18.67 -5.60 -16.86
N VAL A 576 -17.58 -5.09 -16.31
CA VAL A 576 -17.54 -3.75 -15.69
C VAL A 576 -17.77 -2.66 -16.73
N ARG A 577 -17.14 -2.74 -17.91
CA ARG A 577 -17.39 -1.81 -19.03
C ARG A 577 -18.86 -1.82 -19.47
N VAL A 578 -19.51 -2.99 -19.50
CA VAL A 578 -20.94 -3.10 -19.76
C VAL A 578 -21.77 -2.42 -18.65
N LEU A 579 -21.47 -2.72 -17.38
CA LEU A 579 -22.16 -2.12 -16.24
C LEU A 579 -22.03 -0.58 -16.24
N GLN A 580 -20.82 -0.05 -16.46
CA GLN A 580 -20.55 1.39 -16.54
C GLN A 580 -21.35 2.03 -17.69
N ALA A 581 -21.29 1.45 -18.89
CA ALA A 581 -22.00 2.00 -20.05
C ALA A 581 -23.53 1.96 -19.88
N VAL A 582 -24.07 0.90 -19.24
CA VAL A 582 -25.49 0.82 -18.90
C VAL A 582 -25.85 1.83 -17.82
N ALA A 583 -24.98 2.04 -16.81
CA ALA A 583 -25.19 3.00 -15.74
C ALA A 583 -25.24 4.46 -16.27
N GLU A 584 -24.39 4.79 -17.23
CA GLU A 584 -24.35 6.12 -17.86
C GLU A 584 -25.58 6.45 -18.70
N VAL A 585 -26.14 5.47 -19.40
CA VAL A 585 -27.30 5.66 -20.30
C VAL A 585 -28.63 5.48 -19.58
N GLY A 586 -28.63 4.66 -18.52
CA GLY A 586 -29.80 4.35 -17.72
C GLY A 586 -30.20 5.47 -16.76
N SER A 587 -31.25 5.22 -15.99
CA SER A 587 -31.72 6.13 -14.94
C SER A 587 -31.59 5.46 -13.57
N LEU A 588 -30.99 6.17 -12.60
CA LEU A 588 -30.80 5.68 -11.23
C LEU A 588 -32.08 5.82 -10.41
N TYR A 589 -32.54 4.70 -9.85
CA TYR A 589 -33.69 4.63 -8.93
C TYR A 589 -33.19 4.44 -7.50
N ARG A 590 -32.95 5.56 -6.79
CA ARG A 590 -32.32 5.58 -5.45
C ARG A 590 -33.02 4.68 -4.42
N LYS A 591 -34.36 4.63 -4.42
CA LYS A 591 -35.14 3.83 -3.46
C LYS A 591 -34.97 2.32 -3.66
N GLU A 592 -34.76 1.89 -4.89
CA GLU A 592 -34.66 0.46 -5.25
C GLU A 592 -33.21 0.01 -5.44
N ARG A 593 -32.23 0.91 -5.25
CA ARG A 593 -30.81 0.69 -5.52
C ARG A 593 -30.57 -0.03 -6.85
N CYS A 594 -31.18 0.49 -7.91
CA CYS A 594 -31.03 -0.07 -9.25
C CYS A 594 -30.89 1.02 -10.31
N VAL A 595 -30.30 0.66 -11.46
CA VAL A 595 -30.34 1.49 -12.67
C VAL A 595 -31.19 0.78 -13.70
N ARG A 596 -32.20 1.46 -14.27
CA ARG A 596 -33.03 0.88 -15.34
C ARG A 596 -32.61 1.44 -16.70
N ILE A 597 -32.61 0.58 -17.71
CA ILE A 597 -32.27 0.92 -19.10
C ILE A 597 -33.40 0.46 -20.03
N LEU A 598 -33.73 1.27 -21.03
CA LEU A 598 -34.70 0.89 -22.07
C LEU A 598 -34.04 -0.04 -23.10
N PRO A 599 -34.75 -1.04 -23.67
CA PRO A 599 -34.18 -1.96 -24.67
C PRO A 599 -33.47 -1.26 -25.84
N ARG A 600 -34.04 -0.15 -26.33
CA ARG A 600 -33.46 0.66 -27.43
C ARG A 600 -32.12 1.33 -27.08
N GLN A 601 -31.82 1.50 -25.79
CA GLN A 601 -30.62 2.19 -25.31
C GLN A 601 -29.40 1.26 -25.23
N PHE A 602 -29.57 -0.07 -25.33
CA PHE A 602 -28.44 -1.00 -25.34
C PHE A 602 -27.49 -0.77 -26.53
N ALA A 603 -28.02 -0.28 -27.66
CA ALA A 603 -27.17 0.11 -28.79
C ALA A 603 -26.23 1.28 -28.45
N ASP A 604 -26.68 2.21 -27.59
CA ASP A 604 -25.85 3.31 -27.11
C ASP A 604 -24.86 2.86 -26.04
N ALA A 605 -25.30 2.01 -25.12
CA ALA A 605 -24.43 1.39 -24.11
C ALA A 605 -23.29 0.59 -24.77
N ARG A 606 -23.56 -0.17 -25.85
CA ARG A 606 -22.52 -0.87 -26.61
C ARG A 606 -21.48 0.08 -27.20
N ARG A 607 -21.91 1.23 -27.75
CA ARG A 607 -20.97 2.22 -28.29
C ARG A 607 -20.10 2.84 -27.20
N ARG A 608 -20.69 3.18 -26.05
CA ARG A 608 -19.97 3.75 -24.90
C ARG A 608 -19.03 2.77 -24.24
N SER A 609 -19.37 1.48 -24.22
CA SER A 609 -18.48 0.47 -23.66
C SER A 609 -17.23 0.28 -24.52
N GLY A 610 -17.26 0.61 -25.82
CA GLY A 610 -16.14 0.45 -26.76
C GLY A 610 -15.82 -1.01 -27.12
N LEU A 611 -16.73 -1.94 -26.81
CA LEU A 611 -16.55 -3.38 -27.04
C LEU A 611 -17.09 -3.78 -28.42
N ALA A 612 -16.42 -4.75 -29.05
CA ALA A 612 -16.96 -5.42 -30.22
C ALA A 612 -18.32 -6.07 -29.92
N GLY A 613 -19.17 -6.22 -30.94
CA GLY A 613 -20.55 -6.72 -30.79
C GLY A 613 -20.66 -8.01 -29.97
N ASP A 614 -19.89 -9.03 -30.34
CA ASP A 614 -19.91 -10.33 -29.67
C ASP A 614 -19.33 -10.24 -28.25
N ALA A 615 -18.26 -9.46 -28.05
CA ALA A 615 -17.65 -9.26 -26.74
C ALA A 615 -18.62 -8.56 -25.77
N PHE A 616 -19.33 -7.54 -26.24
CA PHE A 616 -20.38 -6.87 -25.45
C PHE A 616 -21.51 -7.82 -25.07
N GLN A 617 -22.01 -8.61 -26.04
CA GLN A 617 -23.11 -9.53 -25.80
C GLN A 617 -22.71 -10.64 -24.81
N ASN A 618 -21.53 -11.23 -24.98
CA ASN A 618 -21.00 -12.24 -24.07
C ASN A 618 -20.82 -11.69 -22.65
N ALA A 619 -20.27 -10.48 -22.51
CA ALA A 619 -20.11 -9.83 -21.22
C ALA A 619 -21.45 -9.48 -20.55
N LEU A 620 -22.44 -9.04 -21.33
CA LEU A 620 -23.80 -8.77 -20.86
C LEU A 620 -24.50 -10.05 -20.37
N GLU A 621 -24.35 -11.16 -21.10
CA GLU A 621 -24.88 -12.47 -20.71
C GLU A 621 -24.22 -12.99 -19.43
N LEU A 622 -22.89 -12.87 -19.33
CA LEU A 622 -22.16 -13.25 -18.13
C LEU A 622 -22.55 -12.39 -16.92
N ALA A 623 -22.73 -11.07 -17.10
CA ALA A 623 -23.20 -10.17 -16.05
C ALA A 623 -24.61 -10.54 -15.54
N ARG A 624 -25.50 -11.02 -16.43
CA ARG A 624 -26.82 -11.53 -16.06
C ARG A 624 -26.73 -12.87 -15.34
N ALA A 625 -25.91 -13.78 -15.84
CA ALA A 625 -25.69 -15.09 -15.22
C ALA A 625 -25.08 -14.97 -13.82
N ALA A 626 -24.24 -13.95 -13.59
CA ALA A 626 -23.65 -13.65 -12.29
C ALA A 626 -24.60 -12.86 -11.35
N GLY A 627 -25.78 -12.45 -11.83
CA GLY A 627 -26.78 -11.75 -11.01
C GLY A 627 -26.59 -10.24 -10.87
N TYR A 628 -25.59 -9.65 -11.53
CA TYR A 628 -25.32 -8.21 -11.47
C TYR A 628 -26.37 -7.38 -12.21
N MET A 629 -27.02 -7.99 -13.21
CA MET A 629 -28.06 -7.36 -14.00
C MET A 629 -29.24 -8.31 -14.25
N GLY A 630 -30.44 -7.73 -14.29
CA GLY A 630 -31.61 -8.36 -14.90
C GLY A 630 -31.67 -8.13 -16.41
N GLN A 631 -32.86 -8.28 -16.99
CA GLN A 631 -33.06 -8.04 -18.42
C GLN A 631 -32.80 -6.57 -18.80
N ASN A 632 -33.32 -5.64 -18.00
CA ASN A 632 -33.32 -4.19 -18.27
C ASN A 632 -32.90 -3.35 -17.06
N SER A 633 -32.17 -3.94 -16.11
CA SER A 633 -31.71 -3.22 -14.92
C SER A 633 -30.39 -3.73 -14.37
N ILE A 634 -29.57 -2.83 -13.83
CA ILE A 634 -28.46 -3.15 -12.93
C ILE A 634 -29.04 -3.31 -11.53
N ASN A 635 -28.74 -4.44 -10.88
CA ASN A 635 -29.19 -4.76 -9.53
C ASN A 635 -28.19 -4.23 -8.49
N GLU A 636 -28.48 -4.40 -7.20
CA GLU A 636 -27.60 -3.95 -6.11
C GLU A 636 -26.19 -4.52 -6.23
N ALA A 637 -26.02 -5.81 -6.54
CA ALA A 637 -24.71 -6.43 -6.75
C ALA A 637 -23.91 -5.75 -7.89
N GLY A 638 -24.57 -5.40 -8.99
CA GLY A 638 -23.93 -4.66 -10.08
C GLY A 638 -23.54 -3.23 -9.69
N LEU A 639 -24.32 -2.57 -8.83
CA LEU A 639 -23.94 -1.26 -8.29
C LEU A 639 -22.77 -1.36 -7.31
N LEU A 640 -22.71 -2.40 -6.48
CA LEU A 640 -21.58 -2.65 -5.59
C LEU A 640 -20.28 -2.87 -6.36
N ILE A 641 -20.32 -3.52 -7.52
CA ILE A 641 -19.14 -3.62 -8.42
C ILE A 641 -18.68 -2.24 -8.88
N LEU A 642 -19.60 -1.36 -9.30
CA LEU A 642 -19.24 -0.01 -9.73
C LEU A 642 -18.68 0.84 -8.58
N GLU A 643 -19.22 0.67 -7.37
CA GLU A 643 -18.71 1.30 -6.15
C GLU A 643 -17.33 0.77 -5.78
N ALA A 644 -17.11 -0.54 -5.89
CA ALA A 644 -15.80 -1.16 -5.69
C ALA A 644 -14.76 -0.61 -6.66
N VAL A 645 -15.09 -0.45 -7.95
CA VAL A 645 -14.18 0.16 -8.95
C VAL A 645 -13.75 1.57 -8.52
N ALA A 646 -14.65 2.38 -7.98
CA ALA A 646 -14.30 3.71 -7.50
C ALA A 646 -13.33 3.66 -6.31
N LYS A 647 -13.40 2.62 -5.46
CA LYS A 647 -12.52 2.41 -4.30
C LYS A 647 -11.21 1.68 -4.63
N MET A 648 -11.17 0.90 -5.71
CA MET A 648 -9.94 0.23 -6.19
C MET A 648 -8.87 1.22 -6.68
N ASN A 649 -9.30 2.44 -7.00
CA ASN A 649 -8.48 3.44 -7.69
C ASN A 649 -8.17 4.63 -6.78
N PRO A 650 -6.95 5.20 -6.86
CA PRO A 650 -6.60 6.40 -6.11
C PRO A 650 -7.57 7.55 -6.41
N SER A 651 -8.15 8.15 -5.37
CA SER A 651 -9.06 9.29 -5.49
C SER A 651 -8.35 10.65 -5.34
N GLU A 652 -7.19 10.65 -4.68
CA GLU A 652 -6.36 11.84 -4.47
C GLU A 652 -5.35 11.99 -5.61
N LYS A 653 -5.36 13.15 -6.28
CA LYS A 653 -4.24 13.57 -7.12
C LYS A 653 -3.15 14.09 -6.21
N LEU A 654 -2.04 13.36 -6.09
CA LEU A 654 -0.86 13.83 -5.38
C LEU A 654 -0.30 15.08 -6.08
N ALA A 655 -0.24 16.21 -5.38
CA ALA A 655 0.53 17.36 -5.83
C ALA A 655 2.03 17.02 -5.72
N GLY A 656 2.85 17.45 -6.69
CA GLY A 656 4.29 17.16 -6.74
C GLY A 656 4.72 15.98 -7.62
N HIS A 657 3.79 15.22 -8.23
CA HIS A 657 4.15 14.17 -9.21
C HIS A 657 4.53 14.72 -10.61
N VAL A 658 4.55 16.04 -10.79
CA VAL A 658 4.95 16.71 -12.03
C VAL A 658 6.47 16.89 -12.03
N GLY A 659 7.24 15.80 -12.14
CA GLY A 659 8.71 15.93 -12.08
C GLY A 659 9.58 14.74 -12.44
N PHE A 660 9.02 13.56 -12.71
CA PHE A 660 9.82 12.40 -13.15
C PHE A 660 9.67 12.06 -14.64
N ASP A 661 8.91 12.86 -15.38
CA ASP A 661 8.87 12.78 -16.84
C ASP A 661 9.98 13.64 -17.44
N SER A 662 10.90 12.95 -18.12
CA SER A 662 11.95 13.44 -19.04
C SER A 662 13.19 14.14 -18.45
N GLU A 663 14.32 13.47 -18.70
CA GLU A 663 15.70 14.01 -18.77
C GLU A 663 16.41 14.42 -17.46
N SER A 664 16.99 13.42 -16.79
CA SER A 664 18.42 13.43 -16.39
C SER A 664 19.02 12.02 -16.35
#